data_AF-B1ZQD7-F1
#
_entry.id   AF-B1ZQD7-F1
#
_cell.length_a   1.000
_cell.length_b   1.000
_cell.length_c   1.000
_cell.angle_alpha   90.00
_cell.angle_beta   90.00
_cell.angle_gamma   90.00
#
_symmetry.space_group_name_H-M   'P 1'
#
loop_
_entity.id
_entity.type
_entity.pdbx_description
1 polymer ?
#
loop_
_entity_poly.entity_id
_entity_poly.type
_entity_poly.pdbx_seq_one_letter_code
_entity_poly.pdbx_strand_id
1 'polypeptide(L)'
;MQQRPPLAWFAWGFLLTLAPLLRADGLTGPFFWTSTAPLIAPVADATHPIVSMKDPTVVYHGGKWHVYATTADTSGNWSMTYLSFRTWAEASAARPYYLDQNPNLRGYHCAPQVFYFRPQQKWYLIYQSQHPTYSTADDLSKPETWTAPQSFFNGTPSTVVQGWIDYWIICDDTHAYLFFSDDYGRFYRSRTRVENFPRGFEDPVVVMQDANRFNLFEGGCVYRLKGLNQYLCLIECIGGPTGKRYFRAFTADRLDGTWTPLAQANSWDTPFAGPMNVTADDGRTLWSVDISHGELLRDSNDETMTLDPSRLYFLYQGRRELTPDPSYSQLPYQLALLQSDRATRAADSPPGAVLSVTAPQNTTAAIGGSATFSVTATGTGSLVYQWQRNGADLPGATGPSLALPNVQSANAGLYTVVVSNGVESLVSAPASLHVTLAGRVVGTAVEFRSDVHHPNGNIYDQMLLTGAAASVTADPGQIVRTSYIDTDDDIVQVEFSGAGTLSLTLDSASAPARPTKYNQAIDYVKGHAAIVVTGANETTHLSVFSVGRATAVDQSLFRDDVNYDGFADLAYVTIASANGRFGGLRAGNAGFRAAKGLTGIYAPGVQFDGPVYVHDITAFDSAAPVLQLGGASDVRITGGNLAQDNGRAVAVSGVDRLQFTAGSNSHGALLSQQPNRSRLERHGLDVTGLIATAAWDFAPQPMTPLSMDDITIYAMSQSVHNETDPQLLELRPDISFRTWMRWKRYGIDPPEYAFPYIADAHAAGIRVLGGTTATVVFREEFTAEEFEQIVTRDAEGNLVPHDNVEAGAHRASLANPAYRAYLEALCRHQIDGGVDGLFFDEVNHGYDGATYDNNEGFDDYHLADFNAYLLAKYPRGTDFAARFQMTADNLLRHDLPPGDLRRNFNYRRYLAQHGWSRTPLTSANPLAAEWGHPYDDQPEPGARTFVSTAEPYRYFGEMVRNLKTYAWEKYQRPLLVTANGILPKVDFQSVGLWNSNRFGDNGTEAEWVPVIDGHLNGRASLQSVFRRFRARSELLAPGAPVVVFLDWPTATLNRYTALPQSEREDFWRIYAAEAYANGIFFAFHLKTTTGEPTASAQGMMPFFKTYAAFYRAHADLYHHLTAWPSESQIVVAQAQIMTATWQQSEPRRLLVHLVNHDYDRGLKPRSNVTITLPLASPPRAVREASPDLSQDRALSYSHADGKLTVTLPQLTAYSVVIVDY
;
A
#
# COMPACT_ATOMS: atom_id res chain seq x y z
N MET A 1 41.60 -12.15 56.52
CA MET A 1 40.32 -11.42 56.70
C MET A 1 40.15 -10.53 55.47
N GLN A 2 39.26 -10.90 54.53
CA GLN A 2 37.92 -10.30 54.33
C GLN A 2 38.00 -8.80 53.94
N GLN A 3 37.34 -8.21 52.92
CA GLN A 3 36.35 -8.59 51.89
C GLN A 3 36.27 -7.37 50.91
N ARG A 4 36.25 -7.63 49.57
CA ARG A 4 35.56 -6.92 48.43
C ARG A 4 35.69 -5.38 48.21
N PRO A 5 35.36 -4.78 47.02
CA PRO A 5 34.67 -5.32 45.81
C PRO A 5 35.43 -4.97 44.47
N PRO A 6 34.82 -5.00 43.25
CA PRO A 6 35.14 -5.98 42.19
C PRO A 6 35.73 -5.40 40.89
N LEU A 7 36.46 -6.23 40.14
CA LEU A 7 37.07 -5.92 38.83
C LEU A 7 36.32 -6.59 37.67
N ALA A 8 36.45 -5.95 36.51
CA ALA A 8 35.73 -6.17 35.27
C ALA A 8 36.42 -7.16 34.29
N TRP A 9 35.69 -7.44 33.19
CA TRP A 9 36.06 -8.00 31.87
C TRP A 9 36.03 -9.53 31.65
N PHE A 10 35.01 -9.99 30.90
CA PHE A 10 35.06 -10.57 29.53
C PHE A 10 33.86 -11.52 29.29
N ALA A 11 33.00 -11.19 28.31
CA ALA A 11 32.20 -12.18 27.57
C ALA A 11 31.74 -11.61 26.22
N TRP A 12 32.18 -12.25 25.14
CA TRP A 12 31.69 -12.10 23.77
C TRP A 12 30.41 -12.94 23.57
N GLY A 13 29.51 -12.45 22.72
CA GLY A 13 28.59 -13.27 21.93
C GLY A 13 27.23 -13.57 22.54
N PHE A 14 26.30 -12.61 22.46
CA PHE A 14 24.87 -12.93 22.40
C PHE A 14 24.32 -12.48 21.04
N LEU A 15 23.94 -13.47 20.22
CA LEU A 15 23.04 -13.28 19.09
C LEU A 15 21.73 -12.69 19.62
N LEU A 16 21.38 -11.50 19.17
CA LEU A 16 20.02 -10.99 19.24
C LEU A 16 19.18 -11.79 18.23
N THR A 17 18.54 -12.84 18.73
CA THR A 17 17.40 -13.47 18.07
C THR A 17 16.31 -12.42 17.91
N LEU A 18 16.03 -11.99 16.68
CA LEU A 18 14.74 -11.40 16.31
C LEU A 18 13.66 -12.49 16.41
N ALA A 19 13.26 -12.81 17.63
CA ALA A 19 11.91 -13.31 17.85
C ALA A 19 10.97 -12.10 17.68
N PRO A 20 9.83 -12.22 16.99
CA PRO A 20 8.81 -11.19 17.11
C PRO A 20 8.41 -11.17 18.59
N LEU A 21 8.77 -10.09 19.27
CA LEU A 21 8.13 -9.72 20.53
C LEU A 21 6.66 -9.49 20.19
N LEU A 22 5.84 -10.53 20.32
CA LEU A 22 4.42 -10.39 20.60
C LEU A 22 4.34 -9.63 21.93
N ARG A 23 4.35 -8.30 21.85
CA ARG A 23 3.89 -7.44 22.94
C ARG A 23 2.44 -7.85 23.23
N ALA A 24 2.15 -8.10 24.49
CA ALA A 24 0.83 -8.37 25.01
C ALA A 24 -0.01 -7.08 25.05
N ASP A 25 -0.22 -6.46 23.89
CA ASP A 25 -1.21 -5.39 23.74
C ASP A 25 -2.59 -6.07 23.69
N GLY A 26 -3.51 -5.65 24.56
CA GLY A 26 -4.86 -6.22 24.64
C GLY A 26 -5.64 -6.11 23.32
N LEU A 27 -6.73 -6.85 23.19
CA LEU A 27 -7.58 -6.78 22.00
C LEU A 27 -8.19 -5.37 21.88
N THR A 28 -7.93 -4.66 20.78
CA THR A 28 -8.54 -3.34 20.46
C THR A 28 -9.00 -3.32 18.99
N GLY A 29 -9.96 -2.44 18.64
CA GLY A 29 -10.35 -2.18 17.25
C GLY A 29 -9.39 -1.23 16.50
N PRO A 30 -9.74 -0.81 15.26
CA PRO A 30 -10.90 -1.26 14.52
C PRO A 30 -10.72 -2.71 14.02
N PHE A 31 -11.82 -3.35 13.65
CA PHE A 31 -11.84 -4.66 13.00
C PHE A 31 -12.29 -4.49 11.56
N PHE A 32 -11.70 -5.25 10.64
CA PHE A 32 -12.16 -5.34 9.26
C PHE A 32 -12.41 -6.79 8.88
N TRP A 33 -13.46 -7.01 8.10
CA TRP A 33 -13.90 -8.35 7.74
C TRP A 33 -14.14 -8.45 6.24
N THR A 34 -13.85 -9.62 5.70
CA THR A 34 -14.35 -10.06 4.39
C THR A 34 -15.40 -11.15 4.61
N SER A 35 -16.55 -11.02 3.97
CA SER A 35 -17.62 -12.01 4.01
C SER A 35 -17.57 -12.88 2.77
N THR A 36 -17.74 -14.18 2.96
CA THR A 36 -18.11 -15.09 1.87
C THR A 36 -19.50 -14.76 1.35
N ALA A 37 -19.83 -15.27 0.16
CA ALA A 37 -21.22 -15.52 -0.23
C ALA A 37 -21.90 -16.48 0.78
N PRO A 38 -23.26 -16.60 0.77
CA PRO A 38 -23.96 -17.58 1.59
C PRO A 38 -23.40 -18.99 1.40
N LEU A 39 -22.97 -19.61 2.49
CA LEU A 39 -22.40 -20.96 2.51
C LEU A 39 -23.45 -22.01 2.86
N ILE A 40 -24.37 -21.70 3.78
CA ILE A 40 -25.41 -22.65 4.22
C ILE A 40 -26.77 -21.98 4.03
N ALA A 41 -27.51 -22.49 3.06
CA ALA A 41 -28.86 -22.05 2.73
C ALA A 41 -29.93 -22.96 3.34
N PRO A 42 -31.17 -22.45 3.55
CA PRO A 42 -32.33 -23.27 3.84
C PRO A 42 -32.49 -24.39 2.83
N VAL A 43 -32.55 -25.62 3.31
CA VAL A 43 -32.95 -26.78 2.52
C VAL A 43 -34.36 -27.15 2.98
N ALA A 44 -35.27 -27.39 2.04
CA ALA A 44 -36.60 -27.88 2.34
C ALA A 44 -36.73 -29.34 1.88
N ASP A 45 -37.47 -30.15 2.64
CA ASP A 45 -37.90 -31.48 2.23
C ASP A 45 -39.43 -31.63 2.34
N ALA A 46 -39.95 -32.84 2.09
CA ALA A 46 -41.39 -33.10 2.09
C ALA A 46 -42.09 -32.85 3.44
N THR A 47 -41.34 -32.86 4.55
CA THR A 47 -41.85 -32.68 5.92
C THR A 47 -41.35 -31.39 6.58
N HIS A 48 -40.28 -30.77 6.08
CA HIS A 48 -39.66 -29.57 6.64
C HIS A 48 -39.60 -28.47 5.56
N PRO A 49 -40.66 -27.66 5.39
CA PRO A 49 -40.66 -26.55 4.44
C PRO A 49 -39.89 -25.35 5.00
N ILE A 50 -38.56 -25.48 5.12
CA ILE A 50 -37.70 -24.48 5.77
C ILE A 50 -37.45 -23.29 4.85
N VAL A 51 -37.57 -22.09 5.41
CA VAL A 51 -37.34 -20.81 4.73
C VAL A 51 -36.15 -20.02 5.30
N SER A 52 -35.65 -20.40 6.48
CA SER A 52 -34.63 -19.64 7.22
C SER A 52 -33.64 -20.56 7.93
N MET A 53 -32.35 -20.22 7.88
CA MET A 53 -31.25 -20.84 8.62
C MET A 53 -30.60 -19.77 9.50
N LYS A 54 -30.56 -19.99 10.81
CA LYS A 54 -30.33 -18.94 11.79
C LYS A 54 -29.49 -19.38 12.99
N ASP A 55 -29.01 -18.40 13.76
CA ASP A 55 -28.42 -18.51 15.09
C ASP A 55 -27.43 -19.70 15.23
N PRO A 56 -26.34 -19.72 14.45
CA PRO A 56 -25.47 -20.87 14.37
C PRO A 56 -24.56 -21.00 15.60
N THR A 57 -24.30 -22.24 16.00
CA THR A 57 -23.15 -22.61 16.84
C THR A 57 -22.23 -23.59 16.11
N VAL A 58 -20.92 -23.45 16.27
CA VAL A 58 -19.91 -24.16 15.49
C VAL A 58 -18.71 -24.65 16.33
N VAL A 59 -18.31 -25.91 16.09
CA VAL A 59 -17.07 -26.52 16.64
C VAL A 59 -16.34 -27.35 15.58
N TYR A 60 -15.03 -27.55 15.78
CA TYR A 60 -14.24 -28.45 14.95
C TYR A 60 -13.83 -29.70 15.74
N HIS A 61 -14.37 -30.86 15.39
CA HIS A 61 -14.10 -32.12 16.10
C HIS A 61 -14.03 -33.28 15.11
N GLY A 62 -13.17 -34.27 15.40
CA GLY A 62 -13.07 -35.49 14.56
C GLY A 62 -12.71 -35.21 13.09
N GLY A 63 -11.98 -34.12 12.81
CA GLY A 63 -11.60 -33.72 11.45
C GLY A 63 -12.75 -33.08 10.63
N LYS A 64 -13.80 -32.61 11.30
CA LYS A 64 -14.96 -31.96 10.66
C LYS A 64 -15.41 -30.74 11.44
N TRP A 65 -16.01 -29.80 10.72
CA TRP A 65 -16.88 -28.79 11.31
C TRP A 65 -18.23 -29.41 11.66
N HIS A 66 -18.79 -29.00 12.79
CA HIS A 66 -20.11 -29.37 13.27
C HIS A 66 -20.86 -28.08 13.53
N VAL A 67 -21.98 -27.88 12.83
CA VAL A 67 -22.82 -26.69 12.95
C VAL A 67 -24.20 -27.10 13.44
N TYR A 68 -24.67 -26.48 14.51
CA TYR A 68 -26.07 -26.51 14.90
C TYR A 68 -26.67 -25.13 14.65
N ALA A 69 -27.91 -25.07 14.18
CA ALA A 69 -28.55 -23.81 13.80
C ALA A 69 -30.06 -23.87 14.03
N THR A 70 -30.68 -22.72 14.23
CA THR A 70 -32.14 -22.53 14.20
C THR A 70 -32.67 -22.68 12.76
N THR A 71 -33.87 -23.23 12.64
CA THR A 71 -34.66 -23.28 11.41
C THR A 71 -36.04 -22.67 11.64
N ALA A 72 -36.56 -21.97 10.64
CA ALA A 72 -37.95 -21.54 10.60
C ALA A 72 -38.64 -22.08 9.34
N ASP A 73 -39.86 -22.61 9.50
CA ASP A 73 -40.66 -23.15 8.40
C ASP A 73 -41.64 -22.12 7.80
N THR A 74 -42.30 -22.48 6.70
CA THR A 74 -43.32 -21.63 6.04
C THR A 74 -44.54 -21.30 6.91
N SER A 75 -44.74 -21.99 8.03
CA SER A 75 -45.79 -21.70 9.02
C SER A 75 -45.30 -20.84 10.19
N GLY A 76 -44.01 -20.49 10.20
CA GLY A 76 -43.38 -19.72 11.27
C GLY A 76 -43.07 -20.55 12.51
N ASN A 77 -43.06 -21.88 12.41
CA ASN A 77 -42.59 -22.75 13.49
C ASN A 77 -41.07 -22.76 13.53
N TRP A 78 -40.53 -22.76 14.74
CA TRP A 78 -39.09 -22.72 15.01
C TRP A 78 -38.61 -24.08 15.52
N SER A 79 -37.51 -24.56 14.96
CA SER A 79 -36.81 -25.78 15.41
C SER A 79 -35.30 -25.62 15.19
N MET A 80 -34.53 -26.70 15.34
CA MET A 80 -33.08 -26.72 15.13
C MET A 80 -32.65 -27.76 14.10
N THR A 81 -31.44 -27.60 13.58
CA THR A 81 -30.82 -28.52 12.63
C THR A 81 -29.33 -28.72 12.93
N TYR A 82 -28.77 -29.80 12.39
CA TYR A 82 -27.35 -30.15 12.47
C TYR A 82 -26.75 -30.37 11.07
N LEU A 83 -25.55 -29.85 10.85
CA LEU A 83 -24.74 -30.06 9.64
C LEU A 83 -23.30 -30.41 10.02
N SER A 84 -22.63 -31.16 9.14
CA SER A 84 -21.19 -31.40 9.27
C SER A 84 -20.50 -31.59 7.92
N PHE A 85 -19.28 -31.06 7.82
CA PHE A 85 -18.47 -31.00 6.61
C PHE A 85 -16.98 -30.91 6.98
N ARG A 86 -16.07 -31.24 6.06
CA ARG A 86 -14.62 -31.20 6.36
C ARG A 86 -14.03 -29.83 6.13
N THR A 87 -14.44 -29.17 5.05
CA THR A 87 -13.95 -27.85 4.66
C THR A 87 -15.11 -26.89 4.42
N TRP A 88 -14.87 -25.59 4.58
CA TRP A 88 -15.91 -24.58 4.36
C TRP A 88 -16.43 -24.54 2.91
N ALA A 89 -15.62 -24.98 1.94
CA ALA A 89 -16.05 -25.17 0.55
C ALA A 89 -17.12 -26.26 0.39
N GLU A 90 -17.13 -27.27 1.27
CA GLU A 90 -18.12 -28.35 1.28
C GLU A 90 -19.44 -27.95 1.99
N ALA A 91 -19.47 -26.83 2.73
CA ALA A 91 -20.59 -26.46 3.58
C ALA A 91 -21.92 -26.34 2.81
N SER A 92 -21.89 -25.81 1.59
CA SER A 92 -23.08 -25.66 0.72
C SER A 92 -23.67 -26.98 0.23
N ALA A 93 -22.86 -28.04 0.21
CA ALA A 93 -23.29 -29.38 -0.16
C ALA A 93 -23.76 -30.21 1.04
N ALA A 94 -23.45 -29.77 2.28
CA ALA A 94 -23.85 -30.46 3.49
C ALA A 94 -25.38 -30.54 3.58
N ARG A 95 -25.89 -31.72 3.97
CA ARG A 95 -27.33 -31.95 4.12
C ARG A 95 -27.73 -31.84 5.59
N PRO A 96 -28.76 -31.06 5.93
CA PRO A 96 -29.20 -30.91 7.30
C PRO A 96 -29.84 -32.19 7.85
N TYR A 97 -29.56 -32.46 9.13
CA TYR A 97 -30.38 -33.32 9.97
C TYR A 97 -31.26 -32.42 10.84
N TYR A 98 -32.57 -32.37 10.55
CA TYR A 98 -33.53 -31.63 11.38
C TYR A 98 -33.70 -32.34 12.73
N LEU A 99 -33.54 -31.59 13.83
CA LEU A 99 -33.44 -32.19 15.16
C LEU A 99 -34.76 -32.72 15.70
N ASP A 100 -35.91 -32.32 15.16
CA ASP A 100 -37.23 -32.87 15.51
C ASP A 100 -37.45 -34.34 15.08
N GLN A 101 -36.56 -34.86 14.22
CA GLN A 101 -36.43 -36.29 13.95
C GLN A 101 -36.05 -37.07 15.22
N ASN A 102 -35.31 -36.45 16.14
CA ASN A 102 -35.18 -36.94 17.50
C ASN A 102 -36.49 -36.65 18.26
N PRO A 103 -37.25 -37.68 18.72
CA PRO A 103 -38.52 -37.47 19.40
C PRO A 103 -38.44 -36.58 20.64
N ASN A 104 -37.26 -36.50 21.29
CA ASN A 104 -37.01 -35.66 22.44
C ASN A 104 -36.99 -34.15 22.10
N LEU A 105 -36.68 -33.80 20.85
CA LEU A 105 -36.42 -32.41 20.41
C LEU A 105 -37.50 -31.90 19.45
N ARG A 106 -38.71 -32.45 19.52
CA ARG A 106 -39.87 -31.92 18.78
C ARG A 106 -40.39 -30.64 19.43
N GLY A 107 -40.98 -29.77 18.61
CA GLY A 107 -41.57 -28.51 19.06
C GLY A 107 -40.59 -27.34 19.02
N TYR A 108 -40.89 -26.31 19.82
CA TYR A 108 -40.17 -25.04 19.83
C TYR A 108 -38.80 -25.17 20.48
N HIS A 109 -37.74 -25.14 19.66
CA HIS A 109 -36.35 -25.08 20.09
C HIS A 109 -35.53 -24.17 19.16
N CYS A 110 -34.76 -23.22 19.66
CA CYS A 110 -33.93 -22.31 18.83
C CYS A 110 -32.69 -21.79 19.57
N ALA A 111 -31.83 -21.09 18.82
CA ALA A 111 -30.56 -20.46 19.24
C ALA A 111 -29.67 -21.41 20.05
N PRO A 112 -29.15 -22.47 19.41
CA PRO A 112 -28.30 -23.43 20.06
C PRO A 112 -26.91 -22.87 20.40
N GLN A 113 -26.31 -23.37 21.48
CA GLN A 113 -24.88 -23.31 21.78
C GLN A 113 -24.39 -24.72 22.10
N VAL A 114 -23.33 -25.20 21.44
CA VAL A 114 -22.76 -26.54 21.66
C VAL A 114 -21.37 -26.48 22.29
N PHE A 115 -21.05 -27.33 23.25
CA PHE A 115 -19.68 -27.48 23.78
C PHE A 115 -19.48 -28.81 24.50
N TYR A 116 -18.23 -29.17 24.73
CA TYR A 116 -17.85 -30.35 25.48
C TYR A 116 -17.54 -29.99 26.93
N PHE A 117 -18.33 -30.47 27.88
CA PHE A 117 -18.09 -30.25 29.30
C PHE A 117 -17.13 -31.32 29.83
N ARG A 118 -15.84 -30.97 29.91
CA ARG A 118 -14.77 -31.91 30.28
C ARG A 118 -14.99 -32.62 31.62
N PRO A 119 -15.48 -31.96 32.70
CA PRO A 119 -15.64 -32.62 33.99
C PRO A 119 -16.60 -33.82 33.98
N GLN A 120 -17.58 -33.84 33.07
CA GLN A 120 -18.53 -34.95 32.92
C GLN A 120 -18.31 -35.79 31.67
N GLN A 121 -17.36 -35.38 30.81
CA GLN A 121 -17.08 -36.03 29.54
C GLN A 121 -18.32 -36.14 28.64
N LYS A 122 -19.13 -35.08 28.59
CA LYS A 122 -20.37 -35.01 27.80
C LYS A 122 -20.38 -33.78 26.92
N TRP A 123 -20.93 -33.92 25.72
CA TRP A 123 -21.36 -32.78 24.93
C TRP A 123 -22.65 -32.23 25.52
N TYR A 124 -22.75 -30.90 25.55
CA TYR A 124 -23.90 -30.13 25.95
C TYR A 124 -24.39 -29.33 24.76
N LEU A 125 -25.69 -29.39 24.50
CA LEU A 125 -26.40 -28.51 23.57
C LEU A 125 -27.36 -27.68 24.41
N ILE A 126 -27.08 -26.38 24.51
CA ILE A 126 -27.89 -25.39 25.21
C ILE A 126 -28.78 -24.71 24.18
N TYR A 127 -30.04 -24.46 24.49
CA TYR A 127 -30.97 -23.83 23.56
C TYR A 127 -32.20 -23.31 24.30
N GLN A 128 -33.04 -22.62 23.54
CA GLN A 128 -34.28 -22.05 24.05
C GLN A 128 -35.45 -22.98 23.85
N SER A 129 -36.15 -23.31 24.94
CA SER A 129 -37.48 -23.96 24.90
C SER A 129 -38.47 -23.10 25.69
N GLN A 130 -38.46 -21.79 25.43
CA GLN A 130 -38.93 -20.70 26.30
C GLN A 130 -38.05 -20.46 27.54
N HIS A 131 -37.59 -21.53 28.21
CA HIS A 131 -36.65 -21.47 29.31
C HIS A 131 -35.25 -21.94 28.84
N PRO A 132 -34.15 -21.54 29.51
CA PRO A 132 -32.82 -22.04 29.26
C PRO A 132 -32.80 -23.53 29.55
N THR A 133 -32.54 -24.28 28.49
CA THR A 133 -32.71 -25.72 28.45
C THR A 133 -31.45 -26.34 27.85
N TYR A 134 -31.14 -27.56 28.26
CA TYR A 134 -30.02 -28.31 27.72
C TYR A 134 -30.38 -29.76 27.41
N SER A 135 -29.63 -30.32 26.47
CA SER A 135 -29.52 -31.75 26.22
C SER A 135 -28.06 -32.17 26.26
N THR A 136 -27.81 -33.46 26.49
CA THR A 136 -26.46 -34.03 26.53
C THR A 136 -26.31 -35.17 25.52
N ALA A 137 -25.08 -35.43 25.08
CA ALA A 137 -24.71 -36.55 24.23
C ALA A 137 -23.27 -37.01 24.49
N ASP A 138 -22.99 -38.28 24.20
CA ASP A 138 -21.62 -38.81 24.21
C ASP A 138 -20.86 -38.49 22.92
N ASP A 139 -21.58 -38.36 21.81
CA ASP A 139 -21.02 -38.19 20.47
C ASP A 139 -21.79 -37.09 19.72
N LEU A 140 -21.12 -35.96 19.53
CA LEU A 140 -21.63 -34.80 18.80
C LEU A 140 -22.08 -35.12 17.37
N SER A 141 -21.51 -36.16 16.74
CA SER A 141 -21.83 -36.55 15.37
C SER A 141 -23.12 -37.33 15.22
N LYS A 142 -23.79 -37.65 16.35
CA LYS A 142 -25.02 -38.44 16.41
C LYS A 142 -26.18 -37.62 16.98
N PRO A 143 -26.75 -36.68 16.21
CA PRO A 143 -27.82 -35.79 16.67
C PRO A 143 -29.08 -36.52 17.15
N GLU A 144 -29.31 -37.75 16.72
CA GLU A 144 -30.40 -38.62 17.19
C GLU A 144 -30.25 -39.05 18.66
N THR A 145 -29.06 -38.89 19.26
CA THR A 145 -28.76 -39.35 20.62
C THR A 145 -28.89 -38.27 21.70
N TRP A 146 -29.17 -37.02 21.32
CA TRP A 146 -29.42 -35.96 22.30
C TRP A 146 -30.55 -36.35 23.26
N THR A 147 -30.29 -36.20 24.56
CA THR A 147 -31.24 -36.56 25.62
C THR A 147 -32.52 -35.74 25.60
N ALA A 148 -33.51 -36.10 26.43
CA ALA A 148 -34.66 -35.25 26.68
C ALA A 148 -34.24 -33.87 27.24
N PRO A 149 -34.91 -32.77 26.81
CA PRO A 149 -34.62 -31.43 27.30
C PRO A 149 -34.75 -31.31 28.83
N GLN A 150 -33.77 -30.68 29.48
CA GLN A 150 -33.80 -30.37 30.90
C GLN A 150 -33.60 -28.88 31.13
N SER A 151 -34.43 -28.29 32.00
CA SER A 151 -34.33 -26.86 32.33
C SER A 151 -33.21 -26.62 33.36
N PHE A 152 -32.49 -25.51 33.21
CA PHE A 152 -31.53 -25.04 34.20
C PHE A 152 -32.20 -24.51 35.48
N PHE A 153 -33.44 -24.02 35.35
CA PHE A 153 -34.23 -23.47 36.46
C PHE A 153 -35.57 -24.18 36.62
N ASN A 154 -36.08 -24.20 37.86
CA ASN A 154 -37.41 -24.72 38.18
C ASN A 154 -38.48 -23.62 38.07
N GLY A 155 -38.55 -22.98 36.91
CA GLY A 155 -39.38 -21.79 36.63
C GLY A 155 -38.55 -20.53 36.41
N THR A 156 -39.21 -19.45 35.96
CA THR A 156 -38.57 -18.15 35.71
C THR A 156 -38.21 -17.47 37.04
N PRO A 157 -36.93 -17.16 37.30
CA PRO A 157 -36.53 -16.40 38.49
C PRO A 157 -37.20 -15.02 38.53
N SER A 158 -37.54 -14.53 39.72
CA SER A 158 -38.25 -13.25 39.89
C SER A 158 -37.46 -12.03 39.44
N THR A 159 -36.13 -12.15 39.33
CA THR A 159 -35.24 -11.10 38.79
C THR A 159 -35.30 -10.98 37.27
N VAL A 160 -35.86 -11.97 36.58
CA VAL A 160 -36.10 -11.93 35.13
C VAL A 160 -37.45 -11.26 34.89
N VAL A 161 -37.40 -10.00 34.45
CA VAL A 161 -38.57 -9.12 34.41
C VAL A 161 -39.32 -9.18 33.08
N GLN A 162 -38.61 -9.44 31.97
CA GLN A 162 -39.15 -9.62 30.61
C GLN A 162 -38.31 -10.67 29.86
N GLY A 163 -38.92 -11.31 28.85
CA GLY A 163 -38.48 -12.58 28.23
C GLY A 163 -36.98 -12.75 28.05
N TRP A 164 -36.43 -13.83 28.60
CA TRP A 164 -35.03 -14.26 28.47
C TRP A 164 -34.74 -15.05 27.19
N ILE A 165 -33.75 -14.62 26.42
CA ILE A 165 -33.40 -15.19 25.11
C ILE A 165 -31.88 -15.32 24.95
N ASP A 166 -31.43 -16.15 24.01
CA ASP A 166 -30.03 -16.31 23.59
C ASP A 166 -29.06 -16.70 24.72
N TYR A 167 -29.19 -17.95 25.15
CA TYR A 167 -28.47 -18.52 26.28
C TYR A 167 -27.04 -18.91 25.92
N TRP A 168 -26.07 -18.45 26.72
CA TRP A 168 -24.66 -18.72 26.53
C TRP A 168 -23.98 -19.19 27.81
N ILE A 169 -23.43 -20.41 27.81
CA ILE A 169 -22.62 -20.96 28.89
C ILE A 169 -21.14 -20.70 28.62
N ILE A 170 -20.40 -20.33 29.66
CA ILE A 170 -18.92 -20.38 29.68
C ILE A 170 -18.46 -20.65 31.11
N CYS A 171 -17.36 -21.39 31.28
CA CYS A 171 -16.78 -21.67 32.59
C CYS A 171 -15.41 -21.02 32.75
N ASP A 172 -15.15 -20.56 33.97
CA ASP A 172 -13.78 -20.42 34.49
C ASP A 172 -13.40 -21.66 35.32
N ASP A 173 -12.27 -21.61 36.02
CA ASP A 173 -11.77 -22.76 36.80
C ASP A 173 -12.68 -23.11 38.01
N THR A 174 -13.64 -22.25 38.37
CA THR A 174 -14.43 -22.35 39.60
C THR A 174 -15.94 -22.35 39.37
N HIS A 175 -16.43 -21.62 38.37
CA HIS A 175 -17.86 -21.45 38.10
C HIS A 175 -18.21 -21.64 36.63
N ALA A 176 -19.41 -22.18 36.40
CA ALA A 176 -20.12 -22.09 35.14
C ALA A 176 -21.07 -20.89 35.17
N TYR A 177 -21.03 -20.07 34.13
CA TYR A 177 -21.84 -18.86 33.99
C TYR A 177 -22.84 -19.05 32.87
N LEU A 178 -24.08 -18.59 33.10
CA LEU A 178 -25.14 -18.51 32.10
C LEU A 178 -25.42 -17.04 31.81
N PHE A 179 -25.10 -16.61 30.59
CA PHE A 179 -25.43 -15.29 30.06
C PHE A 179 -26.66 -15.36 29.16
N PHE A 180 -27.44 -14.28 29.11
CA PHE A 180 -28.63 -14.17 28.24
C PHE A 180 -29.12 -12.72 28.11
N SER A 181 -29.88 -12.44 27.06
CA SER A 181 -30.49 -11.14 26.77
C SER A 181 -32.00 -11.15 27.03
N ASP A 182 -32.66 -10.00 26.86
CA ASP A 182 -34.11 -9.92 27.01
C ASP A 182 -34.89 -9.10 25.95
N ASP A 183 -34.26 -8.66 24.85
CA ASP A 183 -34.81 -7.73 23.85
C ASP A 183 -35.18 -6.32 24.36
N TYR A 184 -34.98 -6.03 25.65
CA TYR A 184 -35.31 -4.76 26.31
C TYR A 184 -34.07 -4.03 26.83
N GLY A 185 -32.91 -4.31 26.25
CA GLY A 185 -31.68 -3.58 26.55
C GLY A 185 -30.98 -4.04 27.82
N ARG A 186 -31.20 -5.28 28.30
CA ARG A 186 -30.52 -5.84 29.47
C ARG A 186 -29.81 -7.15 29.11
N PHE A 187 -28.57 -7.26 29.57
CA PHE A 187 -27.79 -8.50 29.50
C PHE A 187 -27.59 -9.05 30.90
N TYR A 188 -27.98 -10.30 31.09
CA TYR A 188 -28.02 -10.99 32.37
C TYR A 188 -26.88 -11.99 32.52
N ARG A 189 -26.58 -12.31 33.77
CA ARG A 189 -25.68 -13.40 34.15
C ARG A 189 -26.22 -14.12 35.38
N SER A 190 -26.24 -15.45 35.34
CA SER A 190 -26.30 -16.31 36.52
C SER A 190 -25.04 -17.17 36.58
N ARG A 191 -24.77 -17.81 37.73
CA ARG A 191 -23.65 -18.72 37.88
C ARG A 191 -23.97 -19.89 38.81
N THR A 192 -23.22 -20.97 38.65
CA THR A 192 -23.11 -22.06 39.62
C THR A 192 -21.66 -22.53 39.68
N ARG A 193 -21.29 -23.30 40.70
CA ARG A 193 -19.96 -23.90 40.79
C ARG A 193 -19.81 -24.99 39.72
N VAL A 194 -18.61 -25.15 39.14
CA VAL A 194 -18.36 -26.15 38.07
C VAL A 194 -18.73 -27.55 38.54
N GLU A 195 -18.49 -27.90 39.82
CA GLU A 195 -18.89 -29.19 40.39
C GLU A 195 -20.41 -29.42 40.49
N ASN A 196 -21.21 -28.34 40.47
CA ASN A 196 -22.67 -28.39 40.57
C ASN A 196 -23.36 -28.32 39.21
N PHE A 197 -22.66 -27.85 38.16
CA PHE A 197 -23.20 -27.75 36.81
C PHE A 197 -23.76 -29.11 36.35
N PRO A 198 -24.94 -29.17 35.70
CA PRO A 198 -25.78 -28.09 35.19
C PRO A 198 -26.85 -27.56 36.18
N ARG A 199 -26.74 -27.81 37.49
CA ARG A 199 -27.75 -27.41 38.48
C ARG A 199 -27.24 -26.30 39.40
N GLY A 200 -28.16 -25.74 40.18
CA GLY A 200 -27.81 -24.83 41.28
C GLY A 200 -27.34 -23.46 40.81
N PHE A 201 -27.92 -22.95 39.72
CA PHE A 201 -27.72 -21.58 39.29
C PHE A 201 -28.34 -20.60 40.30
N GLU A 202 -27.59 -19.55 40.63
CA GLU A 202 -28.04 -18.42 41.45
C GLU A 202 -29.13 -17.59 40.73
N ASP A 203 -29.82 -16.71 41.44
CA ASP A 203 -30.75 -15.77 40.78
C ASP A 203 -29.98 -14.88 39.78
N PRO A 204 -30.45 -14.72 38.53
CA PRO A 204 -29.78 -13.90 37.53
C PRO A 204 -29.67 -12.43 37.94
N VAL A 205 -28.55 -11.79 37.58
CA VAL A 205 -28.28 -10.37 37.76
C VAL A 205 -28.06 -9.68 36.41
N VAL A 206 -28.47 -8.42 36.29
CA VAL A 206 -28.16 -7.58 35.11
C VAL A 206 -26.70 -7.14 35.19
N VAL A 207 -25.90 -7.45 34.16
CA VAL A 207 -24.47 -7.12 34.08
C VAL A 207 -24.16 -6.00 33.08
N MET A 208 -25.04 -5.79 32.09
CA MET A 208 -25.02 -4.61 31.22
C MET A 208 -26.46 -4.15 30.94
N GLN A 209 -26.65 -2.84 30.80
CA GLN A 209 -27.94 -2.26 30.44
C GLN A 209 -27.75 -1.03 29.56
N ASP A 210 -28.62 -0.86 28.56
CA ASP A 210 -28.70 0.33 27.73
C ASP A 210 -30.15 0.85 27.72
N ALA A 211 -30.31 2.18 27.73
CA ALA A 211 -31.64 2.80 27.68
C ALA A 211 -32.30 2.60 26.31
N ASN A 212 -31.49 2.50 25.25
CA ASN A 212 -31.97 2.10 23.94
C ASN A 212 -31.82 0.58 23.81
N ARG A 213 -32.93 -0.15 23.83
CA ARG A 213 -32.94 -1.62 23.66
C ARG A 213 -32.18 -2.10 22.43
N PHE A 214 -32.10 -1.29 21.38
CA PHE A 214 -31.43 -1.67 20.13
C PHE A 214 -29.89 -1.61 20.22
N ASN A 215 -29.34 -0.93 21.23
CA ASN A 215 -27.91 -0.87 21.48
C ASN A 215 -27.38 -2.07 22.28
N LEU A 216 -28.27 -2.91 22.82
CA LEU A 216 -27.94 -4.10 23.61
C LEU A 216 -29.09 -5.11 23.45
N PHE A 217 -29.28 -5.59 22.22
CA PHE A 217 -30.54 -6.22 21.80
C PHE A 217 -30.60 -7.70 22.15
N GLU A 218 -29.83 -8.54 21.44
CA GLU A 218 -29.85 -10.01 21.56
C GLU A 218 -28.48 -10.62 21.13
N GLY A 219 -28.40 -11.93 20.87
CA GLY A 219 -27.26 -12.58 20.22
C GLY A 219 -25.94 -12.59 21.01
N GLY A 220 -26.02 -12.62 22.34
CA GLY A 220 -24.85 -12.49 23.21
C GLY A 220 -23.91 -13.70 23.20
N CYS A 221 -22.63 -13.50 22.88
CA CYS A 221 -21.60 -14.54 22.93
C CYS A 221 -20.41 -14.12 23.80
N VAL A 222 -19.89 -15.02 24.65
CA VAL A 222 -18.79 -14.73 25.58
C VAL A 222 -17.63 -15.73 25.43
N TYR A 223 -16.41 -15.25 25.34
CA TYR A 223 -15.23 -16.07 25.05
C TYR A 223 -14.04 -15.74 25.93
N ARG A 224 -13.19 -16.73 26.17
CA ARG A 224 -11.85 -16.53 26.76
C ARG A 224 -10.84 -16.23 25.65
N LEU A 225 -10.03 -15.18 25.79
CA LEU A 225 -8.99 -14.88 24.80
C LEU A 225 -7.70 -15.65 25.10
N LYS A 226 -7.23 -16.45 24.15
CA LYS A 226 -6.00 -17.24 24.26
C LYS A 226 -4.79 -16.33 24.41
N GLY A 227 -3.92 -16.67 25.36
CA GLY A 227 -2.70 -15.90 25.64
C GLY A 227 -2.94 -14.57 26.37
N LEU A 228 -4.20 -14.20 26.66
CA LEU A 228 -4.57 -12.98 27.36
C LEU A 228 -5.36 -13.32 28.64
N ASN A 229 -5.22 -12.48 29.67
CA ASN A 229 -6.04 -12.57 30.88
C ASN A 229 -7.32 -11.73 30.72
N GLN A 230 -8.10 -12.02 29.67
CA GLN A 230 -9.25 -11.22 29.28
C GLN A 230 -10.33 -12.08 28.61
N TYR A 231 -11.57 -11.68 28.77
CA TYR A 231 -12.75 -12.23 28.12
C TYR A 231 -13.32 -11.22 27.12
N LEU A 232 -13.88 -11.71 26.04
CA LEU A 232 -14.58 -10.95 25.00
C LEU A 232 -16.07 -11.29 25.06
N CYS A 233 -16.92 -10.27 25.05
CA CYS A 233 -18.36 -10.39 24.89
C CYS A 233 -18.79 -9.66 23.61
N LEU A 234 -19.56 -10.33 22.76
CA LEU A 234 -20.19 -9.76 21.58
C LEU A 234 -21.70 -9.69 21.82
N ILE A 235 -22.33 -8.57 21.50
CA ILE A 235 -23.78 -8.39 21.60
C ILE A 235 -24.33 -7.85 20.27
N GLU A 236 -25.37 -8.50 19.76
CA GLU A 236 -26.08 -8.04 18.57
C GLU A 236 -26.91 -6.79 18.88
N CYS A 237 -26.90 -5.86 17.93
CA CYS A 237 -27.52 -4.54 18.02
C CYS A 237 -28.27 -4.24 16.72
N ILE A 238 -29.17 -3.25 16.78
CA ILE A 238 -29.90 -2.72 15.62
C ILE A 238 -29.57 -1.24 15.49
N GLY A 239 -28.97 -0.83 14.36
CA GLY A 239 -28.45 0.52 14.20
C GLY A 239 -28.52 1.06 12.78
N GLY A 240 -28.05 2.29 12.61
CA GLY A 240 -28.01 2.98 11.33
C GLY A 240 -29.36 3.50 10.82
N PRO A 241 -29.36 4.22 9.68
CA PRO A 241 -30.56 4.88 9.15
C PRO A 241 -31.69 3.93 8.76
N THR A 242 -31.38 2.66 8.51
CA THR A 242 -32.31 1.64 8.02
C THR A 242 -32.49 0.44 8.98
N GLY A 243 -31.97 0.54 10.21
CA GLY A 243 -32.17 -0.45 11.28
C GLY A 243 -31.56 -1.82 10.98
N LYS A 244 -30.25 -1.87 10.69
CA LYS A 244 -29.53 -3.11 10.35
C LYS A 244 -28.86 -3.75 11.55
N ARG A 245 -28.69 -5.07 11.46
CA ARG A 245 -28.01 -5.87 12.48
C ARG A 245 -26.49 -5.70 12.43
N TYR A 246 -25.87 -5.51 13.58
CA TYR A 246 -24.42 -5.42 13.76
C TYR A 246 -24.02 -5.87 15.18
N PHE A 247 -22.73 -6.09 15.43
CA PHE A 247 -22.22 -6.47 16.76
C PHE A 247 -21.40 -5.37 17.41
N ARG A 248 -21.65 -5.14 18.70
CA ARG A 248 -20.77 -4.41 19.61
C ARG A 248 -19.92 -5.41 20.42
N ALA A 249 -18.68 -5.04 20.73
CA ALA A 249 -17.78 -5.81 21.56
C ALA A 249 -17.52 -5.14 22.91
N PHE A 250 -17.38 -5.97 23.94
CA PHE A 250 -17.03 -5.60 25.30
C PHE A 250 -15.97 -6.56 25.82
N THR A 251 -15.18 -6.13 26.79
CA THR A 251 -14.19 -6.99 27.45
C THR A 251 -14.26 -6.91 28.97
N ALA A 252 -13.82 -7.96 29.63
CA ALA A 252 -13.67 -8.03 31.09
C ALA A 252 -12.44 -8.87 31.42
N ASP A 253 -11.79 -8.62 32.56
CA ASP A 253 -10.71 -9.46 33.09
C ASP A 253 -11.23 -10.77 33.70
N ARG A 254 -12.49 -10.77 34.12
CA ARG A 254 -13.19 -11.90 34.76
C ARG A 254 -14.64 -11.99 34.30
N LEU A 255 -15.18 -13.21 34.23
CA LEU A 255 -16.59 -13.45 33.89
C LEU A 255 -17.58 -12.86 34.89
N ASP A 256 -17.17 -12.74 36.15
CA ASP A 256 -17.96 -12.09 37.19
C ASP A 256 -17.69 -10.58 37.36
N GLY A 257 -16.76 -10.03 36.56
CA GLY A 257 -16.30 -8.64 36.63
C GLY A 257 -17.15 -7.65 35.84
N THR A 258 -16.57 -6.46 35.61
CA THR A 258 -17.21 -5.35 34.89
C THR A 258 -16.92 -5.44 33.40
N TRP A 259 -17.98 -5.49 32.59
CA TRP A 259 -17.87 -5.45 31.14
C TRP A 259 -17.68 -4.01 30.64
N THR A 260 -16.58 -3.80 29.92
CA THR A 260 -16.21 -2.48 29.38
C THR A 260 -16.29 -2.50 27.86
N PRO A 261 -16.91 -1.49 27.22
CA PRO A 261 -16.83 -1.29 25.78
C PRO A 261 -15.44 -1.48 25.20
N LEU A 262 -15.33 -2.30 24.15
CA LEU A 262 -14.08 -2.44 23.41
C LEU A 262 -13.85 -1.20 22.54
N ALA A 263 -12.71 -0.54 22.71
CA ALA A 263 -12.36 0.67 21.96
C ALA A 263 -12.38 0.37 20.45
N GLN A 264 -13.02 1.25 19.67
CA GLN A 264 -13.19 1.15 18.21
C GLN A 264 -13.90 -0.14 17.72
N ALA A 265 -14.74 -0.75 18.56
CA ALA A 265 -15.51 -1.95 18.20
C ALA A 265 -16.89 -2.01 18.90
N ASN A 266 -17.43 -0.86 19.31
CA ASN A 266 -18.60 -0.78 20.20
C ASN A 266 -19.66 0.24 19.72
N SER A 267 -19.63 0.69 18.46
CA SER A 267 -20.64 1.61 17.91
C SER A 267 -21.12 1.17 16.53
N TRP A 268 -22.15 1.84 15.99
CA TRP A 268 -22.58 1.63 14.60
C TRP A 268 -21.46 2.00 13.61
N ASP A 269 -20.75 3.11 13.85
CA ASP A 269 -19.70 3.61 12.95
C ASP A 269 -18.40 2.78 13.07
N THR A 270 -18.14 2.23 14.26
CA THR A 270 -16.99 1.34 14.52
C THR A 270 -17.49 0.06 15.21
N PRO A 271 -18.20 -0.83 14.47
CA PRO A 271 -18.74 -2.05 15.05
C PRO A 271 -17.62 -3.08 15.23
N PHE A 272 -17.86 -4.11 16.04
CA PHE A 272 -17.00 -5.30 15.99
C PHE A 272 -17.16 -5.96 14.62
N ALA A 273 -18.41 -6.23 14.20
CA ALA A 273 -18.75 -6.68 12.86
C ALA A 273 -20.10 -6.06 12.45
N GLY A 274 -20.15 -5.43 11.28
CA GLY A 274 -21.34 -4.76 10.75
C GLY A 274 -21.13 -4.30 9.31
N PRO A 275 -22.17 -3.82 8.61
CA PRO A 275 -22.05 -3.38 7.22
C PRO A 275 -21.02 -2.25 7.01
N MET A 276 -20.61 -1.55 8.08
CA MET A 276 -19.60 -0.48 8.03
C MET A 276 -18.16 -1.00 7.92
N ASN A 277 -17.89 -2.25 8.30
CA ASN A 277 -16.54 -2.82 8.32
C ASN A 277 -16.45 -4.23 7.70
N VAL A 278 -17.47 -4.64 6.93
CA VAL A 278 -17.53 -5.91 6.21
C VAL A 278 -17.57 -5.64 4.71
N THR A 279 -16.65 -6.23 3.97
CA THR A 279 -16.63 -6.23 2.49
C THR A 279 -16.89 -7.63 1.93
N ALA A 280 -17.20 -7.76 0.64
CA ALA A 280 -17.30 -9.08 0.00
C ALA A 280 -15.91 -9.62 -0.39
N ASP A 281 -15.69 -10.92 -0.19
CA ASP A 281 -14.44 -11.62 -0.51
C ASP A 281 -14.09 -11.64 -2.02
N ASP A 282 -15.10 -11.54 -2.88
CA ASP A 282 -14.99 -11.58 -4.34
C ASP A 282 -14.97 -10.20 -5.00
N GLY A 283 -14.89 -9.12 -4.20
CA GLY A 283 -14.91 -7.73 -4.68
C GLY A 283 -16.26 -7.26 -5.21
N ARG A 284 -17.35 -8.01 -5.02
CA ARG A 284 -18.72 -7.60 -5.39
C ARG A 284 -19.42 -6.85 -4.25
N THR A 285 -20.67 -6.46 -4.48
CA THR A 285 -21.54 -5.91 -3.43
C THR A 285 -21.81 -6.96 -2.37
N LEU A 286 -21.67 -6.57 -1.10
CA LEU A 286 -21.97 -7.41 0.06
C LEU A 286 -23.39 -7.99 -0.05
N TRP A 287 -23.52 -9.31 0.08
CA TRP A 287 -24.79 -10.00 -0.15
C TRP A 287 -25.84 -9.75 0.94
N SER A 288 -25.40 -9.36 2.14
CA SER A 288 -26.24 -9.04 3.30
C SER A 288 -25.68 -7.83 4.04
N VAL A 289 -26.51 -6.81 4.24
CA VAL A 289 -26.19 -5.67 5.13
C VAL A 289 -26.63 -5.91 6.58
N ASP A 290 -27.30 -7.03 6.85
CA ASP A 290 -27.56 -7.53 8.20
C ASP A 290 -26.44 -8.50 8.59
N ILE A 291 -25.60 -8.10 9.55
CA ILE A 291 -24.62 -8.99 10.20
C ILE A 291 -25.21 -9.35 11.57
N SER A 292 -25.98 -10.43 11.59
CA SER A 292 -26.83 -10.82 12.72
C SER A 292 -26.30 -12.10 13.41
N HIS A 293 -27.00 -12.59 14.44
CA HIS A 293 -26.68 -13.73 15.30
C HIS A 293 -25.70 -14.73 14.67
N GLY A 294 -24.54 -14.90 15.32
CA GLY A 294 -23.45 -15.75 14.86
C GLY A 294 -22.54 -16.22 15.99
N GLU A 295 -21.60 -17.10 15.68
CA GLU A 295 -20.57 -17.58 16.61
C GLU A 295 -19.16 -17.48 15.98
N LEU A 296 -18.17 -17.08 16.78
CA LEU A 296 -16.77 -17.10 16.36
C LEU A 296 -16.25 -18.54 16.35
N LEU A 297 -15.45 -18.89 15.34
CA LEU A 297 -14.82 -20.21 15.25
C LEU A 297 -13.86 -20.38 16.42
N ARG A 298 -14.18 -21.32 17.32
CA ARG A 298 -13.43 -21.52 18.56
C ARG A 298 -12.08 -22.18 18.36
N ASP A 299 -11.11 -21.81 19.21
CA ASP A 299 -9.83 -22.52 19.34
C ASP A 299 -9.98 -23.80 20.19
N SER A 300 -10.97 -23.82 21.08
CA SER A 300 -11.34 -24.97 21.93
C SER A 300 -12.80 -25.38 21.75
N ASN A 301 -13.10 -26.67 21.85
CA ASN A 301 -14.49 -27.15 21.88
C ASN A 301 -15.08 -27.25 23.30
N ASP A 302 -14.30 -26.96 24.33
CA ASP A 302 -14.68 -27.21 25.72
C ASP A 302 -15.43 -26.05 26.38
N GLU A 303 -15.79 -26.23 27.66
CA GLU A 303 -16.57 -25.26 28.44
C GLU A 303 -15.91 -23.90 28.64
N THR A 304 -14.63 -23.74 28.26
CA THR A 304 -13.89 -22.48 28.41
C THR A 304 -14.12 -21.49 27.26
N MET A 305 -14.70 -21.93 26.14
CA MET A 305 -14.98 -21.09 24.96
C MET A 305 -13.76 -20.27 24.51
N THR A 306 -12.59 -20.90 24.46
CA THR A 306 -11.33 -20.23 24.12
C THR A 306 -11.31 -19.84 22.64
N LEU A 307 -10.92 -18.60 22.36
CA LEU A 307 -10.66 -18.03 21.05
C LEU A 307 -9.19 -17.66 20.88
N ASP A 308 -8.66 -17.85 19.67
CA ASP A 308 -7.35 -17.33 19.29
C ASP A 308 -7.52 -15.97 18.59
N PRO A 309 -7.03 -14.86 19.18
CA PRO A 309 -7.15 -13.52 18.58
C PRO A 309 -6.48 -13.39 17.20
N SER A 310 -5.56 -14.29 16.85
CA SER A 310 -4.88 -14.32 15.55
C SER A 310 -5.64 -15.11 14.47
N ARG A 311 -6.82 -15.64 14.81
CA ARG A 311 -7.61 -16.53 13.96
C ARG A 311 -9.12 -16.25 14.10
N LEU A 312 -9.51 -15.00 13.96
CA LEU A 312 -10.90 -14.59 14.06
C LEU A 312 -11.65 -14.86 12.75
N TYR A 313 -12.57 -15.82 12.81
CA TYR A 313 -13.59 -16.08 11.81
C TYR A 313 -14.96 -16.11 12.47
N PHE A 314 -15.98 -15.53 11.85
CA PHE A 314 -17.31 -15.39 12.43
C PHE A 314 -18.37 -16.02 11.52
N LEU A 315 -18.96 -17.14 11.92
CA LEU A 315 -20.09 -17.74 11.22
C LEU A 315 -21.34 -16.98 11.64
N TYR A 316 -21.96 -16.26 10.70
CA TYR A 316 -23.05 -15.34 11.00
C TYR A 316 -24.26 -15.60 10.10
N GLN A 317 -25.45 -15.19 10.56
CA GLN A 317 -26.63 -15.15 9.72
C GLN A 317 -26.78 -13.80 9.02
N GLY A 318 -27.04 -13.84 7.72
CA GLY A 318 -27.35 -12.68 6.89
C GLY A 318 -28.55 -12.94 6.00
N ARG A 319 -29.08 -11.92 5.34
CA ARG A 319 -30.18 -12.05 4.38
C ARG A 319 -30.09 -11.01 3.27
N ARG A 320 -30.67 -11.35 2.12
CA ARG A 320 -31.05 -10.35 1.12
C ARG A 320 -32.38 -9.72 1.53
N GLU A 321 -32.52 -8.43 1.27
CA GLU A 321 -33.79 -7.72 1.46
C GLU A 321 -34.82 -8.16 0.43
N LEU A 322 -36.07 -8.31 0.87
CA LEU A 322 -37.22 -8.54 0.00
C LEU A 322 -38.12 -7.30 0.01
N THR A 323 -38.87 -7.06 -1.06
CA THR A 323 -39.80 -5.93 -1.15
C THR A 323 -41.19 -6.41 -1.57
N PRO A 324 -42.21 -6.39 -0.68
CA PRO A 324 -42.11 -6.06 0.74
C PRO A 324 -41.40 -7.16 1.55
N ASP A 325 -40.79 -6.78 2.68
CA ASP A 325 -40.22 -7.75 3.62
C ASP A 325 -41.35 -8.56 4.28
N PRO A 326 -41.20 -9.90 4.39
CA PRO A 326 -42.20 -10.71 5.08
C PRO A 326 -42.08 -10.56 6.61
N SER A 327 -42.99 -11.18 7.36
CA SER A 327 -42.90 -11.21 8.83
C SER A 327 -41.57 -11.83 9.30
N TYR A 328 -41.05 -11.45 10.46
CA TYR A 328 -39.70 -11.83 10.93
C TYR A 328 -39.36 -13.34 10.80
N SER A 329 -40.29 -14.22 11.14
CA SER A 329 -40.10 -15.69 11.04
C SER A 329 -39.94 -16.21 9.61
N GLN A 330 -40.33 -15.41 8.62
CA GLN A 330 -40.30 -15.72 7.19
C GLN A 330 -39.14 -15.02 6.47
N LEU A 331 -38.26 -14.31 7.19
CA LEU A 331 -37.09 -13.69 6.60
C LEU A 331 -36.10 -14.77 6.12
N PRO A 332 -35.55 -14.66 4.91
CA PRO A 332 -34.74 -15.72 4.29
C PRO A 332 -33.28 -15.68 4.74
N TYR A 333 -33.04 -15.84 6.05
CA TYR A 333 -31.69 -15.88 6.59
C TYR A 333 -30.93 -17.11 6.10
N GLN A 334 -29.65 -16.89 5.83
CA GLN A 334 -28.66 -17.88 5.42
C GLN A 334 -27.38 -17.64 6.21
N LEU A 335 -26.51 -18.65 6.30
CA LEU A 335 -25.24 -18.52 7.02
C LEU A 335 -24.09 -18.25 6.06
N ALA A 336 -23.23 -17.30 6.43
CA ALA A 336 -21.99 -16.99 5.74
C ALA A 336 -20.85 -16.85 6.76
N LEU A 337 -19.61 -16.84 6.27
CA LEU A 337 -18.42 -16.76 7.12
C LEU A 337 -17.74 -15.40 6.92
N LEU A 338 -17.49 -14.69 8.01
CA LEU A 338 -16.57 -13.55 8.00
C LEU A 338 -15.16 -14.03 8.32
N GLN A 339 -14.18 -13.47 7.62
CA GLN A 339 -12.76 -13.57 7.91
C GLN A 339 -12.23 -12.19 8.32
N SER A 340 -11.61 -12.10 9.50
CA SER A 340 -10.94 -10.87 9.93
C SER A 340 -9.64 -10.66 9.16
N ASP A 341 -9.31 -9.41 8.92
CA ASP A 341 -7.98 -8.93 8.51
C ASP A 341 -6.83 -9.41 9.40
N ARG A 342 -7.12 -9.77 10.66
CA ARG A 342 -6.15 -10.33 11.62
C ARG A 342 -5.95 -11.83 11.49
N ALA A 343 -6.75 -12.52 10.68
CA ALA A 343 -6.64 -13.97 10.51
C ALA A 343 -5.38 -14.33 9.70
N THR A 344 -4.38 -14.88 10.40
CA THR A 344 -3.09 -15.31 9.79
C THR A 344 -3.11 -16.76 9.32
N ARG A 345 -4.19 -17.49 9.59
CA ARG A 345 -4.38 -18.92 9.26
C ARG A 345 -5.72 -19.11 8.57
N ALA A 346 -5.80 -20.07 7.64
CA ALA A 346 -7.01 -20.36 6.89
C ALA A 346 -8.15 -20.88 7.79
N ALA A 347 -9.40 -20.63 7.37
CA ALA A 347 -10.60 -21.07 8.09
C ALA A 347 -10.58 -22.59 8.33
N ASP A 348 -10.11 -23.36 7.34
CA ASP A 348 -10.03 -24.83 7.36
C ASP A 348 -8.89 -25.39 8.22
N SER A 349 -7.97 -24.58 8.72
CA SER A 349 -6.92 -25.06 9.61
C SER A 349 -7.51 -25.65 10.90
N PRO A 350 -7.00 -26.74 11.49
CA PRO A 350 -7.51 -27.22 12.76
C PRO A 350 -7.28 -26.22 13.91
N PRO A 351 -8.30 -25.93 14.77
CA PRO A 351 -8.13 -25.19 16.02
C PRO A 351 -6.98 -25.74 16.89
N GLY A 352 -6.16 -24.86 17.48
CA GLY A 352 -5.06 -25.22 18.38
C GLY A 352 -3.75 -25.71 17.75
N ALA A 353 -3.66 -25.91 16.43
CA ALA A 353 -2.40 -26.32 15.79
C ALA A 353 -1.46 -25.10 15.56
N VAL A 354 -0.17 -25.20 15.89
CA VAL A 354 0.82 -24.14 15.65
C VAL A 354 2.10 -24.82 15.17
N LEU A 355 2.17 -25.17 13.89
CA LEU A 355 3.41 -25.65 13.29
C LEU A 355 4.18 -24.49 12.66
N SER A 356 5.44 -24.29 13.05
CA SER A 356 6.36 -23.32 12.45
C SER A 356 7.70 -23.96 12.10
N VAL A 357 8.38 -23.47 11.06
CA VAL A 357 9.71 -23.92 10.64
C VAL A 357 10.54 -22.72 10.15
N THR A 358 11.80 -22.63 10.58
CA THR A 358 12.73 -21.62 10.06
C THR A 358 13.22 -21.97 8.66
N ALA A 359 13.51 -20.98 7.83
CA ALA A 359 14.17 -21.20 6.55
C ALA A 359 15.60 -21.77 6.75
N PRO A 360 16.00 -22.81 5.99
CA PRO A 360 17.41 -23.18 5.87
C PRO A 360 18.21 -22.05 5.21
N GLN A 361 19.53 -22.04 5.39
CA GLN A 361 20.43 -21.03 4.81
C GLN A 361 21.05 -21.52 3.51
N ASN A 362 21.23 -20.61 2.55
CA ASN A 362 21.97 -20.89 1.31
C ASN A 362 23.39 -21.33 1.64
N THR A 363 23.90 -22.33 0.92
CA THR A 363 25.23 -22.91 1.19
C THR A 363 26.03 -22.97 -0.10
N THR A 364 27.34 -22.72 -0.01
CA THR A 364 28.29 -22.95 -1.11
C THR A 364 29.29 -24.02 -0.70
N ALA A 365 29.54 -25.00 -1.57
CA ALA A 365 30.53 -26.05 -1.34
C ALA A 365 31.34 -26.34 -2.61
N ALA A 366 32.63 -26.61 -2.45
CA ALA A 366 33.46 -27.10 -3.54
C ALA A 366 33.08 -28.55 -3.90
N ILE A 367 33.26 -28.93 -5.16
CA ILE A 367 33.18 -30.34 -5.58
C ILE A 367 34.07 -31.21 -4.68
N GLY A 368 33.52 -32.33 -4.19
CA GLY A 368 34.17 -33.24 -3.25
C GLY A 368 34.10 -32.80 -1.78
N GLY A 369 33.67 -31.56 -1.51
CA GLY A 369 33.47 -31.03 -0.16
C GLY A 369 32.18 -31.50 0.50
N SER A 370 31.78 -30.85 1.58
CA SER A 370 30.55 -31.13 2.32
C SER A 370 29.67 -29.89 2.48
N ALA A 371 28.35 -30.07 2.43
CA ALA A 371 27.37 -29.03 2.71
C ALA A 371 26.37 -29.49 3.79
N THR A 372 25.87 -28.55 4.60
CA THR A 372 24.90 -28.86 5.66
C THR A 372 23.77 -27.84 5.65
N PHE A 373 22.54 -28.31 5.62
CA PHE A 373 21.33 -27.51 5.86
C PHE A 373 20.74 -27.85 7.23
N SER A 374 20.14 -26.86 7.90
CA SER A 374 19.49 -27.05 9.20
C SER A 374 18.27 -26.16 9.34
N VAL A 375 17.24 -26.67 10.04
CA VAL A 375 16.05 -25.91 10.42
C VAL A 375 15.74 -26.08 11.90
N THR A 376 15.04 -25.09 12.46
CA THR A 376 14.36 -25.20 13.75
C THR A 376 12.86 -25.23 13.47
N ALA A 377 12.14 -26.19 14.02
CA ALA A 377 10.69 -26.27 13.91
C ALA A 377 10.06 -26.39 15.30
N THR A 378 8.91 -25.74 15.48
CA THR A 378 8.09 -25.85 16.69
C THR A 378 6.68 -26.28 16.31
N GLY A 379 6.10 -27.16 17.12
CA GLY A 379 4.72 -27.60 16.92
C GLY A 379 4.24 -28.55 18.00
N THR A 380 2.91 -28.66 18.12
CA THR A 380 2.27 -29.58 19.06
C THR A 380 2.36 -31.01 18.53
N GLY A 381 2.87 -31.95 19.33
CA GLY A 381 3.02 -33.36 18.94
C GLY A 381 4.42 -33.72 18.45
N SER A 382 4.58 -34.94 17.92
CA SER A 382 5.86 -35.41 17.36
C SER A 382 6.09 -34.83 15.97
N LEU A 383 7.20 -34.09 15.80
CA LEU A 383 7.58 -33.51 14.51
C LEU A 383 8.27 -34.55 13.62
N VAL A 384 7.82 -34.64 12.37
CA VAL A 384 8.40 -35.45 11.30
C VAL A 384 8.95 -34.49 10.24
N TYR A 385 10.14 -34.77 9.74
CA TYR A 385 10.81 -33.98 8.71
C TYR A 385 10.97 -34.83 7.45
N GLN A 386 10.91 -34.18 6.28
CA GLN A 386 11.29 -34.77 5.00
C GLN A 386 11.98 -33.70 4.16
N TRP A 387 13.28 -33.85 3.94
CA TRP A 387 14.03 -32.95 3.04
C TRP A 387 13.71 -33.26 1.59
N GLN A 388 13.62 -32.19 0.80
CA GLN A 388 13.36 -32.23 -0.62
C GLN A 388 14.44 -31.44 -1.37
N ARG A 389 14.83 -31.95 -2.54
CA ARG A 389 15.63 -31.21 -3.53
C ARG A 389 14.78 -31.01 -4.77
N ASN A 390 14.63 -29.75 -5.21
CA ASN A 390 13.81 -29.37 -6.36
C ASN A 390 12.36 -29.90 -6.25
N GLY A 391 11.83 -29.96 -5.02
CA GLY A 391 10.51 -30.51 -4.71
C GLY A 391 10.42 -32.05 -4.72
N ALA A 392 11.51 -32.78 -4.93
CA ALA A 392 11.55 -34.24 -4.83
C ALA A 392 12.14 -34.69 -3.48
N ASP A 393 11.49 -35.64 -2.81
CA ASP A 393 11.97 -36.20 -1.55
C ASP A 393 13.37 -36.80 -1.67
N LEU A 394 14.24 -36.46 -0.72
CA LEU A 394 15.54 -37.12 -0.54
C LEU A 394 15.34 -38.34 0.37
N PRO A 395 15.54 -39.57 -0.13
CA PRO A 395 15.28 -40.77 0.65
C PRO A 395 16.10 -40.81 1.95
N GLY A 396 15.43 -41.05 3.08
CA GLY A 396 16.07 -41.18 4.40
C GLY A 396 16.46 -39.86 5.07
N ALA A 397 16.26 -38.70 4.42
CA ALA A 397 16.57 -37.40 4.98
C ALA A 397 15.40 -36.87 5.84
N THR A 398 15.24 -37.43 7.04
CA THR A 398 14.10 -37.18 7.94
C THR A 398 14.44 -36.46 9.25
N GLY A 399 15.62 -35.85 9.34
CA GLY A 399 16.07 -35.09 10.50
C GLY A 399 15.91 -33.58 10.35
N PRO A 400 16.08 -32.80 11.43
CA PRO A 400 16.08 -31.32 11.38
C PRO A 400 17.31 -30.74 10.67
N SER A 401 18.30 -31.58 10.31
CA SER A 401 19.47 -31.21 9.52
C SER A 401 19.73 -32.25 8.43
N LEU A 402 20.21 -31.77 7.28
CA LEU A 402 20.63 -32.56 6.13
C LEU A 402 22.13 -32.31 5.88
N ALA A 403 22.94 -33.36 5.96
CA ALA A 403 24.36 -33.33 5.61
C ALA A 403 24.59 -34.02 4.27
N LEU A 404 25.29 -33.33 3.37
CA LEU A 404 25.66 -33.81 2.03
C LEU A 404 27.19 -33.95 1.96
N PRO A 405 27.76 -35.13 2.23
CA PRO A 405 29.19 -35.37 2.03
C PRO A 405 29.50 -35.55 0.53
N ASN A 406 30.71 -35.21 0.12
CA ASN A 406 31.21 -35.40 -1.25
C ASN A 406 30.32 -34.74 -2.32
N VAL A 407 30.01 -33.44 -2.15
CA VAL A 407 29.15 -32.64 -3.05
C VAL A 407 29.62 -32.76 -4.51
N GLN A 408 28.68 -33.07 -5.42
CA GLN A 408 28.88 -33.15 -6.87
C GLN A 408 27.99 -32.14 -7.60
N SER A 409 28.20 -31.95 -8.91
CA SER A 409 27.34 -31.10 -9.76
C SER A 409 25.86 -31.46 -9.66
N ALA A 410 25.54 -32.75 -9.54
CA ALA A 410 24.17 -33.24 -9.37
C ALA A 410 23.51 -32.82 -8.05
N ASN A 411 24.26 -32.31 -7.07
CA ASN A 411 23.72 -31.82 -5.80
C ASN A 411 23.33 -30.33 -5.87
N ALA A 412 23.79 -29.56 -6.86
CA ALA A 412 23.38 -28.17 -7.03
C ALA A 412 21.85 -28.09 -7.18
N GLY A 413 21.21 -27.14 -6.49
CA GLY A 413 19.76 -26.95 -6.61
C GLY A 413 19.12 -26.31 -5.38
N LEU A 414 17.79 -26.34 -5.33
CA LEU A 414 16.99 -25.77 -4.25
C LEU A 414 16.57 -26.85 -3.25
N TYR A 415 16.79 -26.60 -1.96
CA TYR A 415 16.49 -27.50 -0.86
C TYR A 415 15.41 -26.90 0.03
N THR A 416 14.40 -27.71 0.35
CA THR A 416 13.32 -27.39 1.28
C THR A 416 13.15 -28.54 2.26
N VAL A 417 12.47 -28.30 3.38
CA VAL A 417 12.04 -29.37 4.29
C VAL A 417 10.56 -29.25 4.57
N VAL A 418 9.87 -30.37 4.41
CA VAL A 418 8.49 -30.53 4.83
C VAL A 418 8.52 -30.97 6.30
N VAL A 419 7.93 -30.19 7.18
CA VAL A 419 7.73 -30.55 8.58
C VAL A 419 6.25 -30.88 8.77
N SER A 420 5.94 -31.92 9.53
CA SER A 420 4.58 -32.25 9.93
C SER A 420 4.53 -32.62 11.40
N ASN A 421 3.42 -32.31 12.07
CA ASN A 421 3.15 -32.77 13.43
C ASN A 421 2.02 -33.83 13.48
N GLY A 422 1.68 -34.43 12.34
CA GLY A 422 0.57 -35.39 12.20
C GLY A 422 -0.82 -34.76 12.06
N VAL A 423 -0.93 -33.43 12.22
CA VAL A 423 -2.17 -32.65 12.03
C VAL A 423 -2.01 -31.63 10.91
N GLU A 424 -0.87 -30.94 10.89
CA GLU A 424 -0.49 -29.95 9.88
C GLU A 424 0.81 -30.37 9.19
N SER A 425 1.06 -29.78 8.02
CA SER A 425 2.36 -29.84 7.37
C SER A 425 2.73 -28.49 6.78
N LEU A 426 3.99 -28.09 6.98
CA LEU A 426 4.55 -26.83 6.53
C LEU A 426 5.83 -27.10 5.74
N VAL A 427 5.97 -26.44 4.59
CA VAL A 427 7.20 -26.47 3.79
C VAL A 427 8.03 -25.24 4.15
N SER A 428 9.32 -25.41 4.41
CA SER A 428 10.23 -24.28 4.64
C SER A 428 10.35 -23.41 3.38
N ALA A 429 10.79 -22.15 3.55
CA ALA A 429 11.36 -21.41 2.43
C ALA A 429 12.57 -22.18 1.84
N PRO A 430 12.87 -22.04 0.55
CA PRO A 430 13.97 -22.77 -0.08
C PRO A 430 15.33 -22.17 0.29
N ALA A 431 16.34 -23.03 0.36
CA ALA A 431 17.75 -22.65 0.36
C ALA A 431 18.46 -23.26 -0.84
N SER A 432 19.37 -22.52 -1.46
CA SER A 432 20.15 -23.00 -2.60
C SER A 432 21.46 -23.66 -2.15
N LEU A 433 21.82 -24.78 -2.78
CA LEU A 433 23.17 -25.32 -2.78
C LEU A 433 23.91 -24.86 -4.03
N HIS A 434 24.96 -24.09 -3.82
CA HIS A 434 25.87 -23.60 -4.83
C HIS A 434 27.15 -24.43 -4.85
N VAL A 435 27.64 -24.72 -6.05
CA VAL A 435 28.81 -25.57 -6.24
C VAL A 435 29.91 -24.77 -6.91
N THR A 436 31.13 -24.85 -6.34
CA THR A 436 32.34 -24.29 -6.95
C THR A 436 33.25 -25.41 -7.45
N LEU A 437 33.91 -25.17 -8.59
CA LEU A 437 34.89 -26.10 -9.17
C LEU A 437 36.26 -25.42 -9.32
N ALA A 438 37.32 -26.22 -9.19
CA ALA A 438 38.71 -25.77 -9.41
C ALA A 438 39.18 -25.96 -10.87
N GLY A 439 38.43 -26.71 -11.68
CA GLY A 439 38.70 -26.94 -13.10
C GLY A 439 37.69 -26.23 -14.00
N ARG A 440 37.79 -26.46 -15.32
CA ARG A 440 36.89 -25.88 -16.34
C ARG A 440 35.54 -26.59 -16.43
N VAL A 441 35.55 -27.91 -16.27
CA VAL A 441 34.36 -28.77 -16.34
C VAL A 441 34.44 -29.88 -15.30
N VAL A 442 33.33 -30.14 -14.62
CA VAL A 442 33.15 -31.27 -13.69
C VAL A 442 31.76 -31.88 -13.93
N GLY A 443 31.64 -33.19 -13.73
CA GLY A 443 30.40 -33.93 -13.95
C GLY A 443 30.35 -34.56 -15.33
N THR A 444 29.15 -34.73 -15.88
CA THR A 444 28.92 -35.45 -17.13
C THR A 444 28.77 -34.51 -18.32
N ALA A 445 29.76 -33.66 -18.56
CA ALA A 445 29.87 -32.86 -19.79
C ALA A 445 31.23 -33.09 -20.44
N VAL A 446 31.23 -33.07 -21.77
CA VAL A 446 32.46 -33.17 -22.57
C VAL A 446 32.60 -31.92 -23.42
N GLU A 447 33.81 -31.40 -23.49
CA GLU A 447 34.13 -30.33 -24.40
C GLU A 447 34.20 -30.88 -25.83
N PHE A 448 33.24 -30.46 -26.65
CA PHE A 448 33.11 -30.93 -28.02
C PHE A 448 33.99 -30.12 -28.98
N ARG A 449 34.05 -28.79 -28.77
CA ARG A 449 34.90 -27.85 -29.52
C ARG A 449 35.27 -26.66 -28.64
N SER A 450 36.52 -26.24 -28.68
CA SER A 450 37.01 -25.04 -28.01
C SER A 450 37.15 -23.87 -29.00
N ASP A 451 37.11 -22.64 -28.49
CA ASP A 451 37.50 -21.43 -29.23
C ASP A 451 36.79 -21.25 -30.59
N VAL A 452 35.52 -21.61 -30.67
CA VAL A 452 34.75 -21.54 -31.92
C VAL A 452 34.40 -20.09 -32.22
N HIS A 453 35.12 -19.50 -33.18
CA HIS A 453 34.81 -18.17 -33.70
C HIS A 453 33.51 -18.18 -34.49
N HIS A 454 32.51 -17.45 -33.99
CA HIS A 454 31.21 -17.35 -34.64
C HIS A 454 31.09 -16.04 -35.45
N PRO A 455 30.31 -16.03 -36.54
CA PRO A 455 30.10 -14.82 -37.35
C PRO A 455 29.52 -13.61 -36.60
N ASN A 456 28.93 -13.82 -35.40
CA ASN A 456 28.44 -12.73 -34.55
C ASN A 456 29.54 -12.07 -33.69
N GLY A 457 30.80 -12.48 -33.85
CA GLY A 457 31.96 -11.90 -33.15
C GLY A 457 32.29 -12.57 -31.81
N ASN A 458 31.44 -13.45 -31.31
CA ASN A 458 31.70 -14.19 -30.07
C ASN A 458 32.57 -15.42 -30.31
N ILE A 459 33.30 -15.82 -29.26
CA ILE A 459 34.08 -17.05 -29.20
C ILE A 459 33.36 -18.00 -28.24
N TYR A 460 33.09 -19.23 -28.70
CA TYR A 460 32.35 -20.22 -27.92
C TYR A 460 33.16 -21.46 -27.60
N ASP A 461 33.01 -21.91 -26.36
CA ASP A 461 33.36 -23.26 -25.94
C ASP A 461 32.11 -24.12 -25.91
N GLN A 462 32.06 -25.12 -26.79
CA GLN A 462 30.90 -26.00 -26.92
C GLN A 462 31.04 -27.19 -25.98
N MET A 463 30.14 -27.24 -25.01
CA MET A 463 30.02 -28.32 -24.05
C MET A 463 28.79 -29.17 -24.38
N LEU A 464 28.98 -30.48 -24.48
CA LEU A 464 27.88 -31.43 -24.68
C LEU A 464 27.61 -32.17 -23.36
N LEU A 465 26.37 -32.11 -22.89
CA LEU A 465 25.96 -32.87 -21.73
C LEU A 465 25.79 -34.35 -22.12
N THR A 466 26.45 -35.25 -21.38
CA THR A 466 26.48 -36.70 -21.62
C THR A 466 25.85 -37.52 -20.49
N GLY A 467 25.36 -36.83 -19.44
CA GLY A 467 24.62 -37.45 -18.33
C GLY A 467 23.74 -36.42 -17.62
N ALA A 468 23.35 -36.71 -16.38
CA ALA A 468 22.32 -35.95 -15.68
C ALA A 468 22.76 -34.58 -15.13
N ALA A 469 24.07 -34.31 -14.97
CA ALA A 469 24.51 -33.04 -14.39
C ALA A 469 25.96 -32.68 -14.71
N ALA A 470 26.21 -31.40 -14.94
CA ALA A 470 27.56 -30.86 -15.09
C ALA A 470 27.67 -29.44 -14.53
N SER A 471 28.88 -29.08 -14.11
CA SER A 471 29.25 -27.71 -13.74
C SER A 471 30.40 -27.24 -14.63
N VAL A 472 30.27 -26.04 -15.18
CA VAL A 472 31.22 -25.44 -16.12
C VAL A 472 31.53 -23.99 -15.78
N THR A 473 32.71 -23.53 -16.15
CA THR A 473 33.11 -22.11 -16.11
C THR A 473 33.35 -21.61 -17.53
N ALA A 474 33.15 -20.31 -17.76
CA ALA A 474 33.54 -19.66 -19.01
C ALA A 474 34.96 -19.10 -18.91
N ASP A 475 35.72 -19.18 -20.01
CA ASP A 475 37.01 -18.52 -20.09
C ASP A 475 36.82 -16.98 -20.24
N PRO A 476 37.75 -16.16 -19.74
CA PRO A 476 37.64 -14.71 -19.84
C PRO A 476 37.44 -14.23 -21.29
N GLY A 477 36.35 -13.51 -21.53
CA GLY A 477 36.00 -12.99 -22.87
C GLY A 477 35.34 -14.01 -23.81
N GLN A 478 35.06 -15.23 -23.34
CA GLN A 478 34.39 -16.28 -24.10
C GLN A 478 33.01 -16.62 -23.53
N ILE A 479 32.25 -17.43 -24.28
CA ILE A 479 30.95 -17.94 -23.88
C ILE A 479 31.03 -19.47 -23.84
N VAL A 480 30.75 -20.08 -22.70
CA VAL A 480 30.53 -21.53 -22.64
C VAL A 480 29.08 -21.81 -23.04
N ARG A 481 28.89 -22.68 -24.03
CA ARG A 481 27.58 -23.08 -24.56
C ARG A 481 27.36 -24.56 -24.28
N THR A 482 26.45 -24.86 -23.37
CA THR A 482 26.08 -26.24 -23.01
C THR A 482 24.80 -26.65 -23.73
N SER A 483 24.75 -27.86 -24.28
CA SER A 483 23.57 -28.36 -25.03
C SER A 483 23.00 -29.67 -24.48
N TYR A 484 21.67 -29.78 -24.52
CA TYR A 484 20.89 -30.97 -24.15
C TYR A 484 19.55 -30.98 -24.92
N ILE A 485 18.73 -32.02 -24.71
CA ILE A 485 17.36 -32.11 -25.24
C ILE A 485 16.36 -31.89 -24.09
N ASP A 486 15.36 -31.05 -24.26
CA ASP A 486 14.34 -30.82 -23.24
C ASP A 486 13.17 -31.81 -23.33
N THR A 487 12.09 -31.54 -22.60
CA THR A 487 10.99 -32.48 -22.39
C THR A 487 10.16 -32.78 -23.63
N ASP A 488 10.14 -31.88 -24.61
CA ASP A 488 9.35 -32.02 -25.83
C ASP A 488 10.22 -32.32 -27.09
N ASP A 489 11.49 -32.67 -26.89
CA ASP A 489 12.48 -33.05 -27.92
C ASP A 489 13.14 -31.88 -28.69
N ASP A 490 13.14 -30.67 -28.15
CA ASP A 490 13.91 -29.53 -28.71
C ASP A 490 15.37 -29.53 -28.21
N ILE A 491 16.31 -29.17 -29.10
CA ILE A 491 17.70 -28.93 -28.69
C ILE A 491 17.76 -27.59 -27.96
N VAL A 492 18.17 -27.59 -26.69
CA VAL A 492 18.32 -26.38 -25.89
C VAL A 492 19.80 -26.02 -25.74
N GLN A 493 20.10 -24.73 -25.85
CA GLN A 493 21.42 -24.16 -25.59
C GLN A 493 21.38 -23.24 -24.37
N VAL A 494 22.31 -23.48 -23.46
CA VAL A 494 22.56 -22.65 -22.27
C VAL A 494 23.91 -21.97 -22.46
N GLU A 495 23.89 -20.66 -22.64
CA GLU A 495 25.08 -19.83 -22.83
C GLU A 495 25.40 -19.06 -21.56
N PHE A 496 26.62 -19.23 -21.07
CA PHE A 496 27.11 -18.59 -19.86
C PHE A 496 28.42 -17.88 -20.14
N SER A 497 28.56 -16.66 -19.60
CA SER A 497 29.79 -15.88 -19.69
C SER A 497 30.01 -15.05 -18.44
N GLY A 498 31.23 -14.57 -18.25
CA GLY A 498 31.64 -13.77 -17.11
C GLY A 498 32.03 -14.62 -15.89
N ALA A 499 32.04 -13.98 -14.72
CA ALA A 499 32.51 -14.62 -13.49
C ALA A 499 31.54 -15.71 -12.99
N GLY A 500 32.10 -16.72 -12.32
CA GLY A 500 31.34 -17.72 -11.59
C GLY A 500 31.29 -19.09 -12.28
N THR A 501 30.30 -19.89 -11.87
CA THR A 501 30.09 -21.27 -12.29
C THR A 501 28.64 -21.48 -12.68
N LEU A 502 28.42 -22.07 -13.86
CA LEU A 502 27.13 -22.58 -14.30
C LEU A 502 27.03 -24.06 -13.90
N SER A 503 26.03 -24.44 -13.10
CA SER A 503 25.65 -25.84 -12.90
C SER A 503 24.31 -26.12 -13.58
N LEU A 504 24.30 -27.13 -14.44
CA LEU A 504 23.11 -27.62 -15.14
C LEU A 504 22.78 -29.01 -14.61
N THR A 505 21.54 -29.21 -14.19
CA THR A 505 21.03 -30.50 -13.70
C THR A 505 19.76 -30.87 -14.45
N LEU A 506 19.65 -32.13 -14.87
CA LEU A 506 18.51 -32.67 -15.59
C LEU A 506 17.77 -33.68 -14.71
N ASP A 507 16.51 -33.37 -14.41
CA ASP A 507 15.60 -34.34 -13.82
C ASP A 507 15.09 -35.30 -14.89
N SER A 508 14.93 -36.58 -14.51
CA SER A 508 14.54 -37.68 -15.41
C SER A 508 15.45 -37.82 -16.65
N ALA A 509 16.75 -37.59 -16.47
CA ALA A 509 17.74 -37.67 -17.55
C ALA A 509 17.72 -39.02 -18.29
N SER A 510 17.64 -38.98 -19.62
CA SER A 510 17.71 -40.16 -20.47
C SER A 510 19.15 -40.67 -20.63
N ALA A 511 19.31 -41.85 -21.21
CA ALA A 511 20.57 -42.20 -21.86
C ALA A 511 20.79 -41.28 -23.09
N PRO A 512 22.05 -40.98 -23.48
CA PRO A 512 22.33 -40.26 -24.71
C PRO A 512 21.70 -40.93 -25.93
N ALA A 513 20.98 -40.16 -26.75
CA ALA A 513 20.33 -40.66 -27.95
C ALA A 513 20.28 -39.60 -29.06
N ARG A 514 20.06 -40.06 -30.30
CA ARG A 514 19.90 -39.18 -31.46
C ARG A 514 18.68 -38.26 -31.28
N PRO A 515 18.79 -36.97 -31.61
CA PRO A 515 17.67 -36.05 -31.52
C PRO A 515 16.64 -36.41 -32.60
N THR A 516 15.40 -36.64 -32.18
CA THR A 516 14.32 -37.13 -33.07
C THR A 516 13.87 -36.05 -34.05
N LYS A 517 13.88 -34.78 -33.63
CA LYS A 517 13.51 -33.65 -34.48
C LYS A 517 14.66 -33.18 -35.40
N TYR A 518 15.90 -33.66 -35.30
CA TYR A 518 17.03 -33.03 -36.03
C TYR A 518 17.85 -34.03 -36.87
N ASN A 519 18.32 -33.59 -38.03
CA ASN A 519 19.23 -34.32 -38.94
C ASN A 519 20.68 -34.25 -38.42
N GLN A 520 20.92 -34.69 -37.18
CA GLN A 520 22.24 -34.58 -36.56
C GLN A 520 22.76 -35.93 -36.06
N ALA A 521 24.04 -36.17 -36.30
CA ALA A 521 24.76 -37.36 -35.84
C ALA A 521 25.46 -37.14 -34.48
N ILE A 522 24.85 -36.36 -33.58
CA ILE A 522 25.30 -36.17 -32.19
C ILE A 522 24.23 -36.75 -31.26
N ASP A 523 24.64 -37.46 -30.21
CA ASP A 523 23.73 -37.99 -29.20
C ASP A 523 23.62 -37.00 -28.03
N TYR A 524 22.39 -36.72 -27.60
CA TYR A 524 22.08 -35.78 -26.53
C TYR A 524 21.38 -36.49 -25.38
N VAL A 525 21.54 -35.95 -24.17
CA VAL A 525 20.74 -36.35 -23.02
C VAL A 525 19.46 -35.53 -23.01
N LYS A 526 18.32 -36.22 -22.88
CA LYS A 526 17.01 -35.62 -22.67
C LYS A 526 16.73 -35.42 -21.18
N GLY A 527 16.15 -34.30 -20.77
CA GLY A 527 15.66 -34.12 -19.40
C GLY A 527 15.13 -32.72 -19.13
N HIS A 528 14.56 -32.54 -17.94
CA HIS A 528 13.99 -31.25 -17.52
C HIS A 528 15.00 -30.46 -16.70
N ALA A 529 15.41 -29.29 -17.18
CA ALA A 529 16.60 -28.62 -16.69
C ALA A 529 16.36 -27.64 -15.54
N ALA A 530 17.20 -27.75 -14.51
CA ALA A 530 17.40 -26.74 -13.48
C ALA A 530 18.80 -26.13 -13.59
N ILE A 531 18.88 -24.80 -13.51
CA ILE A 531 20.12 -24.03 -13.68
C ILE A 531 20.47 -23.31 -12.37
N VAL A 532 21.72 -23.47 -11.93
CA VAL A 532 22.27 -22.80 -10.75
C VAL A 532 23.52 -22.03 -11.15
N VAL A 533 23.51 -20.71 -10.98
CA VAL A 533 24.70 -19.87 -11.17
C VAL A 533 25.31 -19.54 -9.81
N THR A 534 26.62 -19.77 -9.65
CA THR A 534 27.37 -19.60 -8.40
C THR A 534 28.49 -18.58 -8.59
N GLY A 535 28.66 -17.65 -7.64
CA GLY A 535 29.77 -16.70 -7.65
C GLY A 535 29.69 -15.68 -8.78
N ALA A 536 28.47 -15.35 -9.22
CA ALA A 536 28.24 -14.36 -10.27
C ALA A 536 28.59 -12.94 -9.80
N ASN A 537 28.70 -12.02 -10.75
CA ASN A 537 28.78 -10.58 -10.53
C ASN A 537 28.12 -9.83 -11.71
N GLU A 538 28.29 -8.51 -11.77
CA GLU A 538 27.78 -7.63 -12.84
C GLU A 538 28.27 -7.98 -14.26
N THR A 539 29.34 -8.78 -14.39
CA THR A 539 29.86 -9.24 -15.68
C THR A 539 29.28 -10.58 -16.13
N THR A 540 28.53 -11.25 -15.24
CA THR A 540 27.98 -12.57 -15.50
C THR A 540 26.68 -12.47 -16.29
N HIS A 541 26.60 -13.18 -17.42
CA HIS A 541 25.41 -13.22 -18.25
C HIS A 541 24.97 -14.66 -18.52
N LEU A 542 23.66 -14.85 -18.61
CA LEU A 542 23.05 -16.13 -18.92
C LEU A 542 22.04 -15.96 -20.05
N SER A 543 22.14 -16.79 -21.09
CA SER A 543 21.10 -16.89 -22.13
C SER A 543 20.66 -18.34 -22.28
N VAL A 544 19.35 -18.56 -22.42
CA VAL A 544 18.78 -19.90 -22.60
C VAL A 544 17.73 -19.87 -23.70
N PHE A 545 17.85 -20.78 -24.67
CA PHE A 545 16.99 -20.78 -25.85
C PHE A 545 16.96 -22.16 -26.51
N SER A 546 15.85 -22.50 -27.18
CA SER A 546 15.83 -23.64 -28.09
C SER A 546 16.44 -23.27 -29.45
N VAL A 547 17.07 -24.25 -30.10
CA VAL A 547 17.69 -24.10 -31.42
C VAL A 547 16.60 -24.21 -32.48
N GLY A 548 16.37 -23.11 -33.21
CA GLY A 548 15.31 -23.03 -34.21
C GLY A 548 15.83 -22.74 -35.61
N ARG A 549 15.01 -23.10 -36.61
CA ARG A 549 15.40 -23.09 -38.03
C ARG A 549 15.80 -21.70 -38.53
N ALA A 550 15.18 -20.64 -38.00
CA ALA A 550 15.48 -19.27 -38.40
C ALA A 550 16.83 -18.76 -37.85
N THR A 551 17.29 -19.30 -36.71
CA THR A 551 18.51 -18.86 -36.03
C THR A 551 19.70 -19.79 -36.25
N ALA A 552 19.46 -20.96 -36.85
CA ALA A 552 20.52 -21.91 -37.16
C ALA A 552 21.39 -21.47 -38.34
N VAL A 553 22.70 -21.62 -38.18
CA VAL A 553 23.70 -21.41 -39.25
C VAL A 553 23.49 -22.38 -40.42
N ASP A 554 23.05 -23.60 -40.11
CA ASP A 554 22.70 -24.63 -41.08
C ASP A 554 21.25 -25.06 -40.89
N GLN A 555 20.37 -24.61 -41.79
CA GLN A 555 18.95 -24.94 -41.73
C GLN A 555 18.65 -26.39 -42.11
N SER A 556 19.59 -27.10 -42.77
CA SER A 556 19.40 -28.52 -43.12
C SER A 556 19.42 -29.47 -41.91
N LEU A 557 19.83 -28.93 -40.75
CA LEU A 557 19.74 -29.60 -39.45
C LEU A 557 18.29 -29.96 -39.08
N PHE A 558 17.30 -29.27 -39.62
CA PHE A 558 15.90 -29.49 -39.27
C PHE A 558 15.25 -30.49 -40.21
N ARG A 559 14.46 -31.39 -39.66
CA ARG A 559 13.60 -32.30 -40.40
C ARG A 559 12.34 -31.58 -40.85
N ASP A 560 11.87 -31.85 -42.07
CA ASP A 560 10.65 -31.23 -42.62
C ASP A 560 9.36 -31.97 -42.22
N ASP A 561 9.47 -33.19 -41.69
CA ASP A 561 8.34 -34.05 -41.31
C ASP A 561 7.93 -33.94 -39.83
N VAL A 562 8.49 -32.97 -39.08
CA VAL A 562 8.33 -32.86 -37.63
C VAL A 562 7.84 -31.45 -37.24
N ASN A 563 7.01 -31.38 -36.20
CA ASN A 563 6.53 -30.12 -35.65
C ASN A 563 7.49 -29.60 -34.56
N TYR A 564 7.79 -28.31 -34.60
CA TYR A 564 8.63 -27.62 -33.61
C TYR A 564 7.83 -26.47 -33.02
N ASP A 565 7.77 -26.38 -31.69
CA ASP A 565 7.12 -25.26 -31.02
C ASP A 565 8.08 -24.05 -30.90
N GLY A 566 9.39 -24.31 -30.87
CA GLY A 566 10.45 -23.31 -30.84
C GLY A 566 10.64 -22.67 -29.47
N PHE A 567 10.31 -23.37 -28.40
CA PHE A 567 10.55 -22.94 -27.02
C PHE A 567 11.44 -23.93 -26.28
N ALA A 568 12.22 -23.45 -25.31
CA ALA A 568 12.95 -24.32 -24.40
C ALA A 568 12.15 -24.53 -23.11
N ASP A 569 12.09 -25.76 -22.62
CA ASP A 569 11.44 -26.11 -21.35
C ASP A 569 12.42 -26.17 -20.17
N LEU A 570 12.24 -25.28 -19.19
CA LEU A 570 13.06 -25.20 -17.97
C LEU A 570 12.24 -25.44 -16.71
N ALA A 571 12.88 -25.91 -15.64
CA ALA A 571 12.30 -25.93 -14.31
C ALA A 571 12.45 -24.56 -13.65
N TYR A 572 13.68 -24.14 -13.38
CA TYR A 572 13.99 -22.86 -12.75
C TYR A 572 15.43 -22.41 -13.02
N VAL A 573 15.68 -21.12 -12.78
CA VAL A 573 17.02 -20.53 -12.68
C VAL A 573 17.20 -19.96 -11.28
N THR A 574 18.32 -20.29 -10.62
CA THR A 574 18.72 -19.65 -9.36
C THR A 574 20.13 -19.10 -9.45
N ILE A 575 20.37 -17.96 -8.80
CA ILE A 575 21.61 -17.19 -8.91
C ILE A 575 22.09 -16.82 -7.51
N ALA A 576 23.34 -17.17 -7.20
CA ALA A 576 24.10 -16.54 -6.13
C ALA A 576 25.20 -15.68 -6.71
N SER A 577 25.16 -14.41 -6.31
CA SER A 577 26.19 -13.44 -6.62
C SER A 577 27.20 -13.34 -5.49
N ALA A 578 28.48 -13.20 -5.85
CA ALA A 578 29.56 -12.94 -4.91
C ALA A 578 29.51 -11.52 -4.33
N ASN A 579 28.90 -10.56 -5.03
CA ASN A 579 28.82 -9.15 -4.64
C ASN A 579 27.37 -8.59 -4.66
N GLY A 580 26.37 -9.47 -4.73
CA GLY A 580 24.97 -9.09 -4.81
C GLY A 580 24.52 -8.58 -6.19
N ARG A 581 25.37 -8.60 -7.22
CA ARG A 581 25.04 -8.14 -8.59
C ARG A 581 25.04 -9.25 -9.63
N PHE A 582 24.29 -9.06 -10.71
CA PHE A 582 24.25 -9.94 -11.87
C PHE A 582 24.13 -9.13 -13.16
N GLY A 583 24.82 -9.55 -14.22
CA GLY A 583 24.81 -8.83 -15.50
C GLY A 583 23.46 -8.87 -16.20
N GLY A 584 22.95 -10.04 -16.61
CA GLY A 584 21.63 -10.11 -17.26
C GLY A 584 21.22 -11.50 -17.71
N LEU A 585 19.90 -11.73 -17.80
CA LEU A 585 19.29 -13.00 -18.15
C LEU A 585 18.42 -12.85 -19.40
N ARG A 586 18.76 -13.57 -20.48
CA ARG A 586 18.01 -13.59 -21.74
C ARG A 586 17.46 -14.98 -22.02
N ALA A 587 16.21 -15.19 -21.64
CA ALA A 587 15.47 -16.45 -21.75
C ALA A 587 14.08 -16.22 -22.40
N GLY A 588 14.00 -15.27 -23.34
CA GLY A 588 12.72 -14.83 -23.94
C GLY A 588 11.99 -15.87 -24.80
N ASN A 589 12.65 -16.98 -25.11
CA ASN A 589 12.06 -18.16 -25.75
C ASN A 589 12.28 -19.43 -24.91
N ALA A 590 12.44 -19.27 -23.59
CA ALA A 590 12.47 -20.40 -22.65
C ALA A 590 11.32 -20.24 -21.65
N GLY A 591 10.42 -21.20 -21.63
CA GLY A 591 9.33 -21.32 -20.67
C GLY A 591 9.80 -22.03 -19.40
N PHE A 592 9.33 -21.55 -18.26
CA PHE A 592 9.53 -22.21 -16.98
C PHE A 592 8.28 -22.97 -16.61
N ARG A 593 8.39 -24.30 -16.48
CA ARG A 593 7.26 -25.16 -16.15
C ARG A 593 7.66 -26.24 -15.18
N ALA A 594 6.96 -26.43 -14.06
CA ALA A 594 7.22 -27.53 -13.13
C ALA A 594 5.95 -28.02 -12.40
N ALA A 595 5.97 -29.31 -12.01
CA ALA A 595 4.91 -29.99 -11.27
C ALA A 595 5.06 -29.89 -9.74
N LYS A 596 6.28 -29.63 -9.28
CA LYS A 596 6.68 -29.65 -7.87
C LYS A 596 7.83 -28.68 -7.65
N GLY A 597 8.06 -28.27 -6.40
CA GLY A 597 9.13 -27.33 -6.06
C GLY A 597 8.86 -25.91 -6.57
N LEU A 598 9.93 -25.17 -6.90
CA LEU A 598 9.81 -23.84 -7.50
C LEU A 598 9.92 -23.90 -9.02
N THR A 599 9.20 -23.02 -9.71
CA THR A 599 9.36 -22.76 -11.16
C THR A 599 9.54 -21.27 -11.42
N GLY A 600 10.45 -20.90 -12.34
CA GLY A 600 10.77 -19.50 -12.65
C GLY A 600 12.16 -19.05 -12.19
N ILE A 601 12.29 -17.79 -11.74
CA ILE A 601 13.58 -17.23 -11.30
C ILE A 601 13.60 -17.03 -9.79
N TYR A 602 14.59 -17.61 -9.13
CA TYR A 602 14.84 -17.47 -7.70
C TYR A 602 16.24 -16.91 -7.43
N ALA A 603 16.33 -15.59 -7.26
CA ALA A 603 17.55 -14.83 -6.99
C ALA A 603 17.28 -13.69 -5.97
N PRO A 604 16.70 -14.00 -4.79
CA PRO A 604 16.41 -12.98 -3.78
C PRO A 604 17.71 -12.27 -3.35
N GLY A 605 17.67 -10.94 -3.27
CA GLY A 605 18.83 -10.13 -2.88
C GLY A 605 19.88 -9.91 -3.97
N VAL A 606 19.64 -10.36 -5.21
CA VAL A 606 20.54 -10.12 -6.35
C VAL A 606 20.00 -8.98 -7.23
N GLN A 607 20.78 -7.91 -7.37
CA GLN A 607 20.52 -6.79 -8.27
C GLN A 607 20.96 -7.12 -9.69
N PHE A 608 20.07 -6.95 -10.67
CA PHE A 608 20.37 -7.13 -12.08
C PHE A 608 20.71 -5.77 -12.71
N ASP A 609 21.89 -5.69 -13.33
CA ASP A 609 22.37 -4.48 -14.02
C ASP A 609 21.92 -4.40 -15.48
N GLY A 610 21.49 -5.53 -16.03
CA GLY A 610 20.98 -5.70 -17.38
C GLY A 610 19.64 -6.43 -17.40
N PRO A 611 19.13 -6.73 -18.60
CA PRO A 611 17.74 -7.15 -18.75
C PRO A 611 17.47 -8.53 -18.16
N VAL A 612 16.23 -8.72 -17.71
CA VAL A 612 15.64 -10.01 -17.34
C VAL A 612 14.48 -10.29 -18.28
N TYR A 613 14.74 -11.05 -19.35
CA TYR A 613 13.73 -11.43 -20.33
C TYR A 613 13.42 -12.91 -20.18
N VAL A 614 12.16 -13.25 -20.03
CA VAL A 614 11.67 -14.64 -19.92
C VAL A 614 10.42 -14.83 -20.77
N HIS A 615 10.18 -16.05 -21.27
CA HIS A 615 8.94 -16.33 -21.99
C HIS A 615 7.74 -16.39 -21.04
N ASP A 616 7.39 -17.56 -20.52
CA ASP A 616 6.29 -17.75 -19.57
C ASP A 616 6.76 -18.52 -18.34
N ILE A 617 6.07 -18.34 -17.22
CA ILE A 617 6.30 -19.10 -15.98
C ILE A 617 4.96 -19.74 -15.62
N THR A 618 4.90 -21.06 -15.60
CA THR A 618 3.66 -21.81 -15.36
C THR A 618 3.90 -22.92 -14.36
N ALA A 619 3.24 -22.85 -13.21
CA ALA A 619 3.19 -23.90 -12.21
C ALA A 619 1.97 -24.80 -12.45
N PHE A 620 2.18 -26.11 -12.33
CA PHE A 620 1.11 -27.11 -12.25
C PHE A 620 1.30 -27.99 -11.01
N ASP A 621 0.26 -28.76 -10.68
CA ASP A 621 0.19 -29.57 -9.46
C ASP A 621 0.63 -28.77 -8.21
N SER A 622 1.69 -29.20 -7.52
CA SER A 622 2.13 -28.63 -6.25
C SER A 622 3.26 -27.59 -6.38
N ALA A 623 3.71 -27.28 -7.60
CA ALA A 623 4.75 -26.28 -7.82
C ALA A 623 4.34 -24.86 -7.37
N ALA A 624 5.32 -24.04 -7.00
CA ALA A 624 5.12 -22.63 -6.70
C ALA A 624 5.86 -21.76 -7.75
N PRO A 625 5.15 -20.87 -8.45
CA PRO A 625 5.74 -19.99 -9.45
C PRO A 625 6.41 -18.78 -8.79
N VAL A 626 7.63 -18.45 -9.22
CA VAL A 626 8.45 -17.37 -8.64
C VAL A 626 9.12 -16.49 -9.69
N LEU A 627 9.16 -15.19 -9.38
CA LEU A 627 10.00 -14.19 -10.03
C LEU A 627 10.59 -13.30 -8.92
N GLN A 628 11.55 -13.88 -8.19
CA GLN A 628 12.13 -13.27 -7.00
C GLN A 628 13.54 -12.78 -7.27
N LEU A 629 13.73 -11.46 -7.30
CA LEU A 629 14.99 -10.77 -7.52
C LEU A 629 15.34 -9.91 -6.30
N GLY A 630 16.57 -9.39 -6.24
CA GLY A 630 16.94 -8.27 -5.35
C GLY A 630 16.54 -6.91 -5.93
N GLY A 631 16.62 -6.78 -7.25
CA GLY A 631 16.16 -5.60 -7.99
C GLY A 631 16.47 -5.73 -9.48
N ALA A 632 15.62 -5.20 -10.34
CA ALA A 632 15.86 -5.15 -11.79
C ALA A 632 15.02 -4.03 -12.43
N SER A 633 15.64 -3.25 -13.32
CA SER A 633 14.99 -2.11 -13.98
C SER A 633 14.27 -2.48 -15.28
N ASP A 634 14.62 -3.61 -15.91
CA ASP A 634 14.04 -4.07 -17.17
C ASP A 634 13.68 -5.57 -17.10
N VAL A 635 12.46 -5.85 -16.63
CA VAL A 635 11.91 -7.20 -16.52
C VAL A 635 10.76 -7.38 -17.51
N ARG A 636 10.87 -8.39 -18.38
CA ARG A 636 9.89 -8.63 -19.45
C ARG A 636 9.45 -10.08 -19.53
N ILE A 637 8.14 -10.25 -19.69
CA ILE A 637 7.47 -11.47 -20.14
C ILE A 637 7.26 -11.34 -21.65
N THR A 638 7.98 -12.14 -22.44
CA THR A 638 8.00 -12.04 -23.91
C THR A 638 7.09 -13.07 -24.55
N GLY A 639 5.91 -12.65 -25.03
CA GLY A 639 4.91 -13.52 -25.65
C GLY A 639 4.12 -14.42 -24.70
N GLY A 640 4.51 -14.51 -23.42
CA GLY A 640 3.80 -15.23 -22.36
C GLY A 640 2.78 -14.36 -21.60
N ASN A 641 1.97 -14.97 -20.74
CA ASN A 641 0.91 -14.28 -19.97
C ASN A 641 0.88 -14.61 -18.47
N LEU A 642 1.83 -15.43 -17.98
CA LEU A 642 1.91 -15.90 -16.60
C LEU A 642 0.69 -16.69 -16.11
N ALA A 643 -0.11 -17.29 -17.00
CA ALA A 643 -1.20 -18.15 -16.54
C ALA A 643 -0.66 -19.33 -15.71
N GLN A 644 -1.31 -19.60 -14.57
CA GLN A 644 -0.95 -20.69 -13.66
C GLN A 644 -2.00 -21.80 -13.75
N ASP A 645 -1.57 -23.01 -14.15
CA ASP A 645 -2.44 -24.18 -14.29
C ASP A 645 -3.03 -24.60 -12.93
N ASN A 646 -2.27 -24.41 -11.84
CA ASN A 646 -2.70 -24.71 -10.47
C ASN A 646 -3.35 -23.53 -9.74
N GLY A 647 -3.53 -22.37 -10.42
CA GLY A 647 -4.19 -21.19 -9.86
C GLY A 647 -3.42 -20.45 -8.75
N ARG A 648 -2.17 -20.84 -8.44
CA ARG A 648 -1.36 -20.14 -7.44
C ARG A 648 -0.95 -18.75 -7.94
N ALA A 649 -0.70 -17.82 -7.04
CA ALA A 649 -0.11 -16.54 -7.42
C ALA A 649 1.40 -16.69 -7.68
N VAL A 650 1.94 -15.86 -8.57
CA VAL A 650 3.38 -15.76 -8.82
C VAL A 650 3.99 -14.90 -7.72
N ALA A 651 4.89 -15.48 -6.93
CA ALA A 651 5.57 -14.73 -5.88
C ALA A 651 6.64 -13.82 -6.50
N VAL A 652 6.57 -12.51 -6.24
CA VAL A 652 7.42 -11.49 -6.85
C VAL A 652 8.22 -10.69 -5.79
N SER A 653 9.49 -10.41 -6.08
CA SER A 653 10.33 -9.49 -5.28
C SER A 653 11.36 -8.81 -6.18
N GLY A 654 11.77 -7.58 -5.83
CA GLY A 654 12.77 -6.85 -6.61
C GLY A 654 12.35 -6.51 -8.05
N VAL A 655 11.04 -6.46 -8.31
CA VAL A 655 10.45 -6.11 -9.61
C VAL A 655 9.53 -4.92 -9.42
N ASP A 656 9.96 -3.74 -9.86
CA ASP A 656 9.16 -2.52 -9.75
C ASP A 656 8.16 -2.39 -10.91
N ARG A 657 8.50 -2.98 -12.05
CA ARG A 657 7.65 -3.04 -13.23
C ARG A 657 7.89 -4.34 -13.98
N LEU A 658 6.81 -5.02 -14.30
CA LEU A 658 6.78 -6.20 -15.14
C LEU A 658 6.12 -5.85 -16.48
N GLN A 659 6.90 -5.87 -17.54
CA GLN A 659 6.39 -5.56 -18.88
C GLN A 659 5.99 -6.85 -19.59
N PHE A 660 4.82 -6.83 -20.21
CA PHE A 660 4.42 -7.86 -21.17
C PHE A 660 4.69 -7.32 -22.56
N THR A 661 5.53 -7.99 -23.33
CA THR A 661 5.92 -7.53 -24.67
C THR A 661 5.71 -8.63 -25.71
N ALA A 662 5.61 -8.22 -26.98
CA ALA A 662 5.70 -9.17 -28.08
C ALA A 662 7.05 -9.90 -28.04
N GLY A 663 7.08 -11.11 -28.59
CA GLY A 663 8.27 -11.94 -28.66
C GLY A 663 8.34 -12.72 -29.97
N SER A 664 9.20 -13.71 -30.02
CA SER A 664 9.23 -14.68 -31.11
C SER A 664 9.74 -16.02 -30.61
N ASN A 665 9.26 -17.12 -31.19
CA ASN A 665 9.88 -18.42 -30.97
C ASN A 665 11.21 -18.54 -31.73
N SER A 666 11.97 -19.61 -31.50
CA SER A 666 13.28 -19.82 -32.14
C SER A 666 13.19 -20.03 -33.67
N HIS A 667 11.99 -20.27 -34.20
CA HIS A 667 11.72 -20.41 -35.64
C HIS A 667 11.37 -19.09 -36.33
N GLY A 668 11.38 -17.96 -35.61
CA GLY A 668 11.10 -16.63 -36.15
C GLY A 668 9.61 -16.32 -36.28
N ALA A 669 8.72 -17.16 -35.74
CA ALA A 669 7.30 -16.85 -35.65
C ALA A 669 7.10 -15.76 -34.57
N LEU A 670 6.43 -14.67 -34.94
CA LEU A 670 6.12 -13.57 -34.03
C LEU A 670 5.01 -14.00 -33.05
N LEU A 671 5.22 -13.68 -31.78
CA LEU A 671 4.27 -13.86 -30.70
C LEU A 671 3.70 -12.49 -30.32
N SER A 672 2.38 -12.34 -30.39
CA SER A 672 1.73 -11.12 -29.93
C SER A 672 1.90 -10.94 -28.43
N GLN A 673 2.07 -9.68 -28.00
CA GLN A 673 1.97 -9.31 -26.59
C GLN A 673 0.66 -9.84 -26.00
N GLN A 674 0.75 -10.46 -24.82
CA GLN A 674 -0.41 -10.92 -24.06
C GLN A 674 -0.62 -10.04 -22.82
N PRO A 675 -1.86 -9.89 -22.33
CA PRO A 675 -2.10 -9.31 -21.02
C PRO A 675 -1.68 -10.30 -19.91
N ASN A 676 -1.35 -9.78 -18.74
CA ASN A 676 -1.15 -10.61 -17.56
C ASN A 676 -2.43 -11.40 -17.21
N ARG A 677 -2.29 -12.70 -16.93
CA ARG A 677 -3.38 -13.58 -16.47
C ARG A 677 -3.13 -14.16 -15.07
N SER A 678 -2.02 -13.80 -14.42
CA SER A 678 -1.73 -14.23 -13.06
C SER A 678 -2.09 -13.18 -12.03
N ARG A 679 -2.41 -13.63 -10.82
CA ARG A 679 -2.20 -12.85 -9.60
C ARG A 679 -0.71 -12.82 -9.26
N LEU A 680 -0.18 -11.64 -8.95
CA LEU A 680 1.21 -11.41 -8.54
C LEU A 680 1.21 -11.06 -7.05
N GLU A 681 2.00 -11.77 -6.26
CA GLU A 681 2.02 -11.61 -4.81
C GLU A 681 3.38 -11.18 -4.28
N ARG A 682 3.40 -10.15 -3.42
CA ARG A 682 4.57 -9.75 -2.64
C ARG A 682 4.22 -9.81 -1.16
N HIS A 683 4.91 -10.65 -0.39
CA HIS A 683 4.64 -10.86 1.03
C HIS A 683 3.17 -11.21 1.36
N GLY A 684 2.49 -11.94 0.47
CA GLY A 684 1.08 -12.32 0.61
C GLY A 684 0.07 -11.26 0.14
N LEU A 685 0.54 -10.07 -0.27
CA LEU A 685 -0.29 -9.01 -0.83
C LEU A 685 -0.37 -9.12 -2.34
N ASP A 686 -1.57 -8.93 -2.90
CA ASP A 686 -1.77 -8.82 -4.34
C ASP A 686 -1.21 -7.48 -4.86
N VAL A 687 -0.14 -7.54 -5.65
CA VAL A 687 0.51 -6.38 -6.26
C VAL A 687 0.27 -6.32 -7.77
N THR A 688 -0.65 -7.12 -8.30
CA THR A 688 -0.87 -7.27 -9.75
C THR A 688 -1.12 -5.93 -10.44
N GLY A 689 -2.02 -5.12 -9.88
CA GLY A 689 -2.36 -3.79 -10.41
C GLY A 689 -1.24 -2.75 -10.26
N LEU A 690 -0.21 -3.03 -9.46
CA LEU A 690 0.92 -2.13 -9.24
C LEU A 690 2.04 -2.37 -10.25
N ILE A 691 2.37 -3.63 -10.50
CA ILE A 691 3.58 -3.97 -11.28
C ILE A 691 3.29 -4.40 -12.73
N ALA A 692 2.08 -4.83 -13.07
CA ALA A 692 1.76 -5.41 -14.39
C ALA A 692 0.82 -4.57 -15.28
N THR A 693 0.80 -3.24 -15.14
CA THR A 693 -0.08 -2.34 -15.91
C THR A 693 0.51 -1.89 -17.25
N ALA A 694 -0.34 -1.77 -18.27
CA ALA A 694 0.05 -1.60 -19.68
C ALA A 694 0.26 -0.13 -20.14
N ALA A 695 -0.08 0.88 -19.34
CA ALA A 695 0.04 2.29 -19.72
C ALA A 695 0.27 3.18 -18.48
N TRP A 696 0.90 4.34 -18.68
CA TRP A 696 1.12 5.40 -17.67
C TRP A 696 -0.16 6.13 -17.23
N ASP A 697 -1.32 5.50 -17.38
CA ASP A 697 -2.62 6.07 -17.02
C ASP A 697 -3.05 5.52 -15.66
N PHE A 698 -2.67 6.24 -14.60
CA PHE A 698 -3.48 6.25 -13.39
C PHE A 698 -4.82 6.92 -13.75
N ALA A 699 -5.80 6.13 -14.17
CA ALA A 699 -7.17 6.44 -13.77
C ALA A 699 -7.28 5.95 -12.31
N PRO A 700 -7.44 6.82 -11.31
CA PRO A 700 -7.63 6.38 -9.94
C PRO A 700 -8.88 5.50 -9.86
N GLN A 701 -8.71 4.20 -9.59
CA GLN A 701 -9.81 3.37 -9.10
C GLN A 701 -10.15 3.82 -7.68
N PRO A 702 -11.42 3.76 -7.25
CA PRO A 702 -12.02 4.74 -6.35
C PRO A 702 -11.36 4.71 -4.97
N MET A 703 -10.36 5.57 -4.82
CA MET A 703 -10.10 6.25 -3.57
C MET A 703 -11.45 6.84 -3.16
N THR A 704 -11.84 6.75 -1.90
CA THR A 704 -12.53 7.92 -1.35
C THR A 704 -11.34 8.77 -0.89
N PRO A 705 -10.82 9.70 -1.72
CA PRO A 705 -9.76 10.56 -1.24
C PRO A 705 -10.33 11.32 -0.03
N LEU A 706 -9.47 11.79 0.86
CA LEU A 706 -9.84 13.00 1.60
C LEU A 706 -10.23 14.03 0.54
N SER A 707 -11.51 14.39 0.46
CA SER A 707 -11.95 15.28 -0.60
C SER A 707 -11.27 16.63 -0.38
N MET A 708 -10.51 17.09 -1.37
CA MET A 708 -10.00 18.46 -1.39
C MET A 708 -11.16 19.46 -1.53
N ASP A 709 -12.35 19.00 -1.96
CA ASP A 709 -13.58 19.78 -2.01
C ASP A 709 -14.09 20.17 -0.61
N ASP A 710 -13.63 19.50 0.45
CA ASP A 710 -14.00 19.81 1.83
C ASP A 710 -13.05 20.84 2.49
N ILE A 711 -12.00 21.28 1.80
CA ILE A 711 -10.97 22.16 2.37
C ILE A 711 -11.12 23.58 1.86
N THR A 712 -11.41 24.53 2.74
CA THR A 712 -11.50 25.96 2.39
C THR A 712 -10.50 26.80 3.17
N ILE A 713 -10.25 26.47 4.44
CA ILE A 713 -9.38 27.22 5.33
C ILE A 713 -8.02 26.56 5.44
N TYR A 714 -7.03 27.17 4.81
CA TYR A 714 -5.62 26.80 4.90
C TYR A 714 -4.91 27.69 5.91
N ALA A 715 -4.00 27.11 6.69
CA ALA A 715 -3.06 27.87 7.51
C ALA A 715 -1.63 27.34 7.35
N MET A 716 -0.67 28.23 7.46
CA MET A 716 0.74 27.89 7.54
C MET A 716 1.22 28.16 8.96
N SER A 717 1.82 27.14 9.58
CA SER A 717 2.56 27.28 10.83
C SER A 717 3.87 26.52 10.74
N GLN A 718 4.97 27.27 10.73
CA GLN A 718 6.32 26.74 10.68
C GLN A 718 6.92 26.70 12.08
N SER A 719 7.04 25.49 12.62
CA SER A 719 7.70 25.17 13.88
C SER A 719 8.82 24.17 13.66
N VAL A 720 9.75 24.05 14.63
CA VAL A 720 10.66 22.90 14.67
C VAL A 720 9.93 21.66 15.18
N HIS A 721 10.42 20.48 14.82
CA HIS A 721 9.91 19.15 15.14
C HIS A 721 9.37 18.92 16.58
N ASN A 722 9.92 19.60 17.60
CA ASN A 722 9.49 19.47 19.00
C ASN A 722 8.58 20.61 19.52
N GLU A 723 8.22 21.58 18.67
CA GLU A 723 7.41 22.74 19.04
C GLU A 723 5.95 22.62 18.57
N THR A 724 5.03 23.03 19.44
CA THR A 724 3.59 23.11 19.16
C THR A 724 3.17 24.56 18.93
N ASP A 725 2.24 24.83 18.00
CA ASP A 725 1.69 26.18 17.79
C ASP A 725 0.23 26.28 18.28
N PRO A 726 -0.03 26.81 19.48
CA PRO A 726 -1.40 26.87 20.02
C PRO A 726 -2.38 27.69 19.15
N GLN A 727 -1.89 28.56 18.27
CA GLN A 727 -2.73 29.36 17.37
C GLN A 727 -3.51 28.49 16.37
N LEU A 728 -2.99 27.30 16.01
CA LEU A 728 -3.69 26.36 15.15
C LEU A 728 -4.99 25.88 15.80
N LEU A 729 -4.93 25.49 17.08
CA LEU A 729 -6.10 25.07 17.85
C LEU A 729 -7.09 26.22 18.08
N GLU A 730 -6.59 27.46 18.07
CA GLU A 730 -7.37 28.68 18.24
C GLU A 730 -8.11 29.10 16.95
N LEU A 731 -7.44 29.00 15.78
CA LEU A 731 -8.03 29.32 14.47
C LEU A 731 -8.89 28.17 13.92
N ARG A 732 -8.47 26.92 14.19
CA ARG A 732 -9.02 25.69 13.63
C ARG A 732 -9.12 25.73 12.10
N PRO A 733 -8.01 25.81 11.36
CA PRO A 733 -8.04 25.66 9.91
C PRO A 733 -8.46 24.24 9.52
N ASP A 734 -8.96 24.03 8.31
CA ASP A 734 -9.29 22.68 7.82
C ASP A 734 -7.99 21.88 7.59
N ILE A 735 -6.93 22.57 7.17
CA ILE A 735 -5.60 22.02 7.00
C ILE A 735 -4.51 23.03 7.41
N SER A 736 -3.46 22.53 8.06
CA SER A 736 -2.21 23.24 8.22
C SER A 736 -1.05 22.48 7.61
N PHE A 737 -0.22 23.18 6.86
CA PHE A 737 0.98 22.63 6.25
C PHE A 737 2.23 23.35 6.73
N ARG A 738 3.38 22.71 6.47
CA ARG A 738 4.72 23.17 6.89
C ARG A 738 4.96 23.06 8.40
N THR A 739 4.19 22.21 9.09
CA THR A 739 4.39 21.88 10.51
C THR A 739 5.67 21.08 10.65
N TRP A 740 6.51 21.39 11.65
CA TRP A 740 7.74 20.63 11.94
C TRP A 740 8.78 20.61 10.82
N MET A 741 9.08 21.79 10.28
CA MET A 741 10.11 21.91 9.26
C MET A 741 11.52 21.63 9.78
N ARG A 742 12.28 20.88 8.98
CA ARG A 742 13.65 20.48 9.29
C ARG A 742 14.66 21.48 8.69
N TRP A 743 15.10 22.43 9.51
CA TRP A 743 16.13 23.43 9.18
C TRP A 743 17.37 23.37 10.09
N LYS A 744 17.43 22.42 11.01
CA LYS A 744 18.54 22.26 11.96
C LYS A 744 18.81 20.78 12.16
N ARG A 745 19.93 20.43 12.80
CA ARG A 745 20.28 19.04 13.12
C ARG A 745 19.33 18.41 14.17
N TYR A 746 18.12 18.02 13.76
CA TYR A 746 17.11 17.28 14.52
C TYR A 746 16.03 16.73 13.56
N GLY A 747 15.07 15.94 14.08
CA GLY A 747 14.00 15.30 13.34
C GLY A 747 14.42 13.99 12.68
N ILE A 748 15.48 13.34 13.19
CA ILE A 748 15.96 12.04 12.68
C ILE A 748 15.44 10.87 13.50
N ASP A 749 14.99 11.12 14.74
CA ASP A 749 14.46 10.10 15.64
C ASP A 749 13.04 10.44 16.11
N PRO A 750 12.13 9.44 16.26
CA PRO A 750 10.76 9.65 16.73
C PRO A 750 10.60 10.45 18.04
N PRO A 751 11.43 10.27 19.09
CA PRO A 751 11.28 11.01 20.36
C PRO A 751 11.55 12.50 20.25
N GLU A 752 12.14 12.97 19.15
CA GLU A 752 12.38 14.39 18.93
C GLU A 752 11.07 15.09 18.52
N TYR A 753 10.09 14.37 17.99
CA TYR A 753 8.84 14.96 17.53
C TYR A 753 7.79 15.14 18.63
N ALA A 754 7.04 16.25 18.56
CA ALA A 754 5.90 16.50 19.44
C ALA A 754 4.61 15.79 18.98
N PHE A 755 4.67 14.48 18.67
CA PHE A 755 3.54 13.71 18.13
C PHE A 755 2.21 13.81 18.91
N PRO A 756 2.17 13.91 20.26
CA PRO A 756 0.91 14.11 20.98
C PRO A 756 0.10 15.31 20.50
N TYR A 757 0.76 16.35 19.97
CA TYR A 757 0.10 17.53 19.43
C TYR A 757 -0.75 17.25 18.18
N ILE A 758 -0.44 16.19 17.41
CA ILE A 758 -1.27 15.78 16.27
C ILE A 758 -2.65 15.31 16.76
N ALA A 759 -2.70 14.59 17.88
CA ALA A 759 -3.97 14.16 18.46
C ALA A 759 -4.83 15.35 18.88
N ASP A 760 -4.22 16.40 19.46
CA ASP A 760 -4.92 17.64 19.82
C ASP A 760 -5.45 18.37 18.57
N ALA A 761 -4.65 18.41 17.49
CA ALA A 761 -5.05 19.01 16.21
C ALA A 761 -6.21 18.23 15.56
N HIS A 762 -6.14 16.90 15.54
CA HIS A 762 -7.23 16.03 15.05
C HIS A 762 -8.50 16.20 15.87
N ALA A 763 -8.40 16.30 17.20
CA ALA A 763 -9.54 16.59 18.07
C ALA A 763 -10.18 17.95 17.79
N ALA A 764 -9.41 18.91 17.26
CA ALA A 764 -9.89 20.20 16.80
C ALA A 764 -10.39 20.20 15.34
N GLY A 765 -10.34 19.07 14.64
CA GLY A 765 -10.75 18.91 13.24
C GLY A 765 -9.72 19.42 12.22
N ILE A 766 -8.45 19.54 12.62
CA ILE A 766 -7.38 20.11 11.79
C ILE A 766 -6.56 18.99 11.17
N ARG A 767 -6.41 19.00 9.85
CA ARG A 767 -5.45 18.13 9.15
C ARG A 767 -4.05 18.75 9.26
N VAL A 768 -3.04 17.97 9.64
CA VAL A 768 -1.67 18.47 9.84
C VAL A 768 -0.71 17.80 8.88
N LEU A 769 -0.01 18.62 8.10
CA LEU A 769 1.03 18.18 7.18
C LEU A 769 2.41 18.47 7.77
N GLY A 770 3.12 17.39 8.06
CA GLY A 770 4.51 17.41 8.50
C GLY A 770 5.44 17.94 7.40
N GLY A 771 6.57 18.52 7.75
CA GLY A 771 7.48 19.20 6.84
C GLY A 771 8.86 18.57 6.79
N THR A 772 9.48 18.59 5.61
CA THR A 772 10.93 18.41 5.48
C THR A 772 11.47 19.25 4.33
N THR A 773 12.75 19.60 4.38
CA THR A 773 13.47 20.17 3.24
C THR A 773 14.10 19.03 2.44
N ALA A 774 13.83 18.98 1.14
CA ALA A 774 14.21 17.87 0.28
C ALA A 774 15.68 17.88 -0.15
N THR A 775 16.52 18.80 0.36
CA THR A 775 17.93 18.92 -0.08
C THR A 775 18.95 19.18 1.03
N VAL A 776 18.60 19.11 2.32
CA VAL A 776 19.52 19.42 3.43
C VAL A 776 20.03 18.18 4.18
N VAL A 777 21.35 18.07 4.32
CA VAL A 777 22.04 17.01 5.08
C VAL A 777 23.18 17.59 5.95
N PHE A 778 23.44 16.95 7.09
CA PHE A 778 24.55 17.32 7.98
C PHE A 778 25.56 16.20 8.07
N ARG A 779 26.86 16.51 7.98
CA ARG A 779 27.94 15.50 7.94
C ARG A 779 27.91 14.53 9.11
N GLU A 780 27.49 15.00 10.27
CA GLU A 780 27.51 14.29 11.54
C GLU A 780 26.36 13.30 11.71
N GLU A 781 25.37 13.34 10.81
CA GLU A 781 24.26 12.37 10.76
C GLU A 781 24.68 11.06 10.10
N PHE A 782 25.87 11.03 9.51
CA PHE A 782 26.37 9.93 8.69
C PHE A 782 27.79 9.55 9.10
N THR A 783 28.20 8.33 8.76
CA THR A 783 29.62 8.04 8.66
C THR A 783 30.26 8.85 7.52
N ALA A 784 31.59 8.99 7.53
CA ALA A 784 32.27 9.71 6.46
C ALA A 784 32.00 9.12 5.06
N GLU A 785 31.83 7.80 4.96
CA GLU A 785 31.54 7.12 3.69
C GLU A 785 30.10 7.37 3.24
N GLU A 786 29.12 7.20 4.12
CA GLU A 786 27.69 7.47 3.82
C GLU A 786 27.46 8.95 3.46
N PHE A 787 28.15 9.87 4.14
CA PHE A 787 28.07 11.29 3.82
C PHE A 787 28.56 11.57 2.41
N GLU A 788 29.74 11.07 2.04
CA GLU A 788 30.31 11.25 0.70
C GLU A 788 29.47 10.58 -0.40
N GLN A 789 28.65 9.57 -0.05
CA GLN A 789 27.71 8.92 -0.95
C GLN A 789 26.42 9.72 -1.16
N ILE A 790 25.96 10.52 -0.20
CA ILE A 790 24.67 11.23 -0.24
C ILE A 790 24.82 12.70 -0.66
N VAL A 791 25.94 13.32 -0.28
CA VAL A 791 26.22 14.73 -0.56
C VAL A 791 26.45 14.97 -2.05
N THR A 792 25.91 16.06 -2.56
CA THR A 792 26.08 16.45 -3.96
C THR A 792 27.36 17.27 -4.18
N ARG A 793 27.76 17.42 -5.46
CA ARG A 793 28.97 18.17 -5.85
C ARG A 793 28.74 19.14 -6.99
N ASP A 794 29.43 20.26 -6.97
CA ASP A 794 29.39 21.28 -8.02
C ASP A 794 30.02 20.81 -9.36
N ALA A 795 30.07 21.71 -10.35
CA ALA A 795 30.66 21.45 -11.66
C ALA A 795 32.17 21.17 -11.61
N GLU A 796 32.85 21.65 -10.57
CA GLU A 796 34.26 21.43 -10.29
C GLU A 796 34.51 20.18 -9.42
N GLY A 797 33.46 19.54 -8.89
CA GLY A 797 33.52 18.34 -8.05
C GLY A 797 33.65 18.61 -6.55
N ASN A 798 33.52 19.85 -6.10
CA ASN A 798 33.53 20.22 -4.68
C ASN A 798 32.16 19.93 -4.04
N LEU A 799 32.17 19.59 -2.76
CA LEU A 799 30.93 19.45 -1.98
C LEU A 799 30.15 20.77 -1.97
N VAL A 800 28.83 20.69 -2.13
CA VAL A 800 28.00 21.90 -2.15
C VAL A 800 27.52 22.23 -0.73
N PRO A 801 27.97 23.35 -0.12
CA PRO A 801 27.46 23.78 1.17
C PRO A 801 26.03 24.34 1.05
N HIS A 802 25.30 24.30 2.16
CA HIS A 802 23.98 24.91 2.28
C HIS A 802 24.05 26.15 3.18
N ASP A 803 24.44 27.29 2.60
CA ASP A 803 24.85 28.48 3.35
C ASP A 803 23.70 29.22 4.07
N ASN A 804 22.45 28.96 3.70
CA ASN A 804 21.25 29.65 4.22
C ASN A 804 20.65 29.05 5.52
N VAL A 805 21.28 28.03 6.12
CA VAL A 805 20.64 27.20 7.17
C VAL A 805 21.42 27.18 8.48
N GLU A 806 22.35 26.24 8.63
CA GLU A 806 23.20 26.09 9.82
C GLU A 806 24.61 25.72 9.34
N ALA A 807 25.63 26.22 10.05
CA ALA A 807 27.02 25.98 9.69
C ALA A 807 27.31 24.48 9.63
N GLY A 808 27.82 24.01 8.48
CA GLY A 808 28.09 22.59 8.24
C GLY A 808 26.97 21.83 7.51
N ALA A 809 25.83 22.47 7.21
CA ALA A 809 24.82 21.92 6.30
C ALA A 809 25.36 21.82 4.86
N HIS A 810 25.01 20.75 4.17
CA HIS A 810 25.35 20.51 2.78
C HIS A 810 24.11 20.12 1.98
N ARG A 811 24.22 20.24 0.65
CA ARG A 811 23.16 19.89 -0.28
C ARG A 811 23.23 18.42 -0.67
N ALA A 812 22.09 17.81 -0.89
CA ALA A 812 21.94 16.47 -1.45
C ALA A 812 20.84 16.48 -2.53
N SER A 813 20.91 15.53 -3.47
CA SER A 813 20.04 15.53 -4.66
C SER A 813 19.09 14.33 -4.67
N LEU A 814 17.83 14.57 -5.05
CA LEU A 814 16.83 13.51 -5.23
C LEU A 814 17.23 12.50 -6.31
N ALA A 815 18.20 12.78 -7.19
CA ALA A 815 18.77 11.79 -8.11
C ALA A 815 19.32 10.56 -7.39
N ASN A 816 19.90 10.80 -6.22
CA ASN A 816 20.65 9.83 -5.47
C ASN A 816 19.69 8.90 -4.70
N PRO A 817 19.65 7.60 -5.00
CA PRO A 817 18.73 6.68 -4.34
C PRO A 817 18.96 6.58 -2.82
N ALA A 818 20.21 6.68 -2.36
CA ALA A 818 20.52 6.65 -0.94
C ALA A 818 19.94 7.87 -0.20
N TYR A 819 19.97 9.03 -0.86
CA TYR A 819 19.37 10.23 -0.31
C TYR A 819 17.84 10.17 -0.28
N ARG A 820 17.21 9.66 -1.35
CA ARG A 820 15.75 9.44 -1.34
C ARG A 820 15.34 8.49 -0.22
N ALA A 821 16.07 7.39 -0.03
CA ALA A 821 15.80 6.45 1.06
C ALA A 821 15.93 7.11 2.44
N TYR A 822 16.93 7.98 2.62
CA TYR A 822 17.09 8.77 3.84
C TYR A 822 15.90 9.72 4.06
N LEU A 823 15.51 10.52 3.07
CA LEU A 823 14.36 11.42 3.16
C LEU A 823 13.05 10.67 3.43
N GLU A 824 12.85 9.52 2.77
CA GLU A 824 11.71 8.66 3.03
C GLU A 824 11.67 8.16 4.47
N ALA A 825 12.81 7.79 5.05
CA ALA A 825 12.87 7.38 6.45
C ALA A 825 12.42 8.49 7.41
N LEU A 826 12.87 9.73 7.18
CA LEU A 826 12.41 10.90 7.95
C LEU A 826 10.90 11.10 7.83
N CYS A 827 10.39 11.05 6.60
CA CYS A 827 8.95 11.19 6.33
C CYS A 827 8.14 10.08 7.01
N ARG A 828 8.65 8.84 7.01
CA ARG A 828 8.00 7.70 7.68
C ARG A 828 7.89 7.91 9.18
N HIS A 829 8.85 8.55 9.84
CA HIS A 829 8.70 8.92 11.26
C HIS A 829 7.52 9.86 11.47
N GLN A 830 7.33 10.86 10.61
CA GLN A 830 6.20 11.78 10.70
C GLN A 830 4.86 11.09 10.42
N ILE A 831 4.82 10.23 9.39
CA ILE A 831 3.64 9.38 9.08
C ILE A 831 3.31 8.48 10.27
N ASP A 832 4.32 7.86 10.88
CA ASP A 832 4.13 7.00 12.05
C ASP A 832 3.62 7.78 13.26
N GLY A 833 4.00 9.05 13.36
CA GLY A 833 3.54 10.00 14.35
C GLY A 833 2.13 10.54 14.13
N GLY A 834 1.49 10.18 13.02
CA GLY A 834 0.06 10.46 12.80
C GLY A 834 -0.27 11.62 11.87
N VAL A 835 0.70 12.31 11.24
CA VAL A 835 0.41 13.41 10.29
C VAL A 835 -0.52 12.94 9.16
N ASP A 836 -1.36 13.84 8.63
CA ASP A 836 -2.29 13.58 7.53
C ASP A 836 -1.63 13.70 6.15
N GLY A 837 -0.44 14.28 6.13
CA GLY A 837 0.33 14.45 4.92
C GLY A 837 1.71 15.02 5.13
N LEU A 838 2.37 15.30 4.01
CA LEU A 838 3.73 15.81 3.95
C LEU A 838 3.80 17.05 3.07
N PHE A 839 4.53 18.05 3.53
CA PHE A 839 5.00 19.19 2.77
C PHE A 839 6.49 19.01 2.52
N PHE A 840 6.89 19.09 1.26
CA PHE A 840 8.30 19.12 0.89
C PHE A 840 8.72 20.52 0.47
N ASP A 841 9.68 21.08 1.19
CA ASP A 841 10.32 22.34 0.78
C ASP A 841 11.47 22.05 -0.18
N GLU A 842 11.67 22.94 -1.15
CA GLU A 842 12.82 22.91 -2.06
C GLU A 842 12.95 21.59 -2.88
N VAL A 843 11.84 21.05 -3.39
CA VAL A 843 11.81 19.79 -4.17
C VAL A 843 12.45 19.89 -5.56
N ASN A 844 12.54 21.10 -6.10
CA ASN A 844 12.83 21.34 -7.50
C ASN A 844 13.80 22.50 -7.69
N HIS A 845 14.83 22.61 -6.83
CA HIS A 845 15.93 23.52 -7.12
C HIS A 845 16.84 22.87 -8.16
N GLY A 846 16.31 22.83 -9.39
CA GLY A 846 17.03 22.44 -10.58
C GLY A 846 18.31 23.28 -10.65
N TYR A 847 19.42 22.59 -10.46
CA TYR A 847 20.75 23.14 -10.31
C TYR A 847 21.17 23.99 -11.51
N ASP A 848 21.58 25.25 -11.28
CA ASP A 848 22.11 26.14 -12.32
C ASP A 848 23.63 26.08 -12.48
N GLY A 849 24.28 25.41 -11.53
CA GLY A 849 25.70 25.18 -11.38
C GLY A 849 26.62 26.36 -11.27
N ALA A 850 26.11 27.52 -10.86
CA ALA A 850 26.93 28.66 -10.51
C ALA A 850 27.29 28.68 -9.01
N THR A 851 28.36 29.36 -8.63
CA THR A 851 28.82 29.46 -7.22
C THR A 851 27.92 30.34 -6.31
N TYR A 852 26.65 30.61 -6.64
CA TYR A 852 25.81 31.51 -5.82
C TYR A 852 24.31 31.15 -5.81
N ASP A 853 23.79 30.90 -4.60
CA ASP A 853 22.38 30.92 -4.16
C ASP A 853 21.34 30.09 -4.96
N ASN A 854 21.61 28.79 -5.18
CA ASN A 854 20.65 27.66 -5.31
C ASN A 854 21.29 26.46 -6.02
N ASN A 855 21.82 25.47 -5.27
CA ASN A 855 22.54 24.38 -5.93
C ASN A 855 22.36 22.98 -5.33
N GLU A 856 21.61 22.11 -6.02
CA GLU A 856 21.57 20.65 -5.77
C GLU A 856 22.75 19.82 -6.35
N GLY A 857 23.82 20.46 -6.86
CA GLY A 857 24.98 19.82 -7.49
C GLY A 857 24.71 18.98 -8.76
N PHE A 858 25.78 18.56 -9.44
CA PHE A 858 25.79 17.67 -10.61
C PHE A 858 25.95 16.19 -10.23
N ASP A 859 25.23 15.66 -9.25
CA ASP A 859 25.40 14.28 -8.76
C ASP A 859 25.65 13.24 -9.89
N ASP A 860 26.54 12.27 -9.65
CA ASP A 860 26.92 11.28 -10.67
C ASP A 860 25.70 10.50 -11.21
N TYR A 861 24.66 10.30 -10.39
CA TYR A 861 23.37 9.74 -10.81
C TYR A 861 22.64 10.67 -11.79
N HIS A 862 22.65 11.98 -11.55
CA HIS A 862 22.11 12.97 -12.49
C HIS A 862 22.87 12.96 -13.82
N LEU A 863 24.19 12.87 -13.79
CA LEU A 863 25.00 12.81 -15.02
C LEU A 863 24.74 11.52 -15.79
N ALA A 864 24.58 10.40 -15.09
CA ALA A 864 24.23 9.11 -15.69
C ALA A 864 22.86 9.15 -16.37
N ASP A 865 21.85 9.70 -15.70
CA ASP A 865 20.50 9.82 -16.24
C ASP A 865 20.41 10.89 -17.36
N PHE A 866 21.19 11.97 -17.27
CA PHE A 866 21.31 12.94 -18.36
C PHE A 866 21.99 12.33 -19.60
N ASN A 867 23.01 11.49 -19.41
CA ASN A 867 23.59 10.71 -20.49
C ASN A 867 22.55 9.78 -21.13
N ALA A 868 21.73 9.09 -20.33
CA ALA A 868 20.67 8.23 -20.84
C ALA A 868 19.63 9.03 -21.66
N TYR A 869 19.24 10.20 -21.16
CA TYR A 869 18.38 11.14 -21.86
C TYR A 869 18.98 11.59 -23.21
N LEU A 870 20.26 11.99 -23.24
CA LEU A 870 20.93 12.41 -24.47
C LEU A 870 21.08 11.25 -25.46
N LEU A 871 21.41 10.03 -25.00
CA LEU A 871 21.52 8.83 -25.84
C LEU A 871 20.19 8.47 -26.50
N ALA A 872 19.08 8.63 -25.77
CA ALA A 872 17.74 8.39 -26.30
C ALA A 872 17.33 9.48 -27.32
N LYS A 873 17.66 10.74 -27.05
CA LYS A 873 17.29 11.88 -27.90
C LYS A 873 18.15 11.99 -29.17
N TYR A 874 19.42 11.59 -29.10
CA TYR A 874 20.39 11.69 -30.18
C TYR A 874 21.00 10.32 -30.55
N PRO A 875 20.30 9.49 -31.34
CA PRO A 875 20.81 8.18 -31.76
C PRO A 875 22.04 8.28 -32.70
N ARG A 876 22.75 7.15 -32.90
CA ARG A 876 23.94 7.07 -33.76
C ARG A 876 23.68 7.64 -35.17
N GLY A 877 24.62 8.48 -35.66
CA GLY A 877 24.53 9.12 -36.98
C GLY A 877 23.92 10.51 -36.99
N THR A 878 23.58 11.07 -35.82
CA THR A 878 23.19 12.48 -35.66
C THR A 878 24.41 13.40 -35.55
N ASP A 879 24.28 14.65 -35.96
CA ASP A 879 25.36 15.67 -35.89
C ASP A 879 25.56 16.21 -34.46
N PHE A 880 25.60 15.32 -33.48
CA PHE A 880 25.72 15.66 -32.06
C PHE A 880 27.03 16.39 -31.76
N ALA A 881 28.13 15.93 -32.36
CA ALA A 881 29.45 16.47 -32.08
C ALA A 881 29.62 17.92 -32.57
N ALA A 882 29.17 18.26 -33.78
CA ALA A 882 29.25 19.64 -34.26
C ALA A 882 28.21 20.53 -33.57
N ARG A 883 26.98 20.03 -33.35
CA ARG A 883 25.91 20.79 -32.69
C ARG A 883 26.27 21.23 -31.27
N PHE A 884 26.95 20.37 -30.51
CA PHE A 884 27.25 20.62 -29.09
C PHE A 884 28.73 20.85 -28.80
N GLN A 885 29.54 21.13 -29.82
CA GLN A 885 30.96 21.49 -29.67
C GLN A 885 31.76 20.41 -28.90
N MET A 886 31.53 19.14 -29.27
CA MET A 886 32.17 18.00 -28.61
C MET A 886 33.59 17.79 -29.15
N THR A 887 34.52 17.52 -28.24
CA THR A 887 35.86 17.02 -28.55
C THR A 887 35.88 15.49 -28.48
N ALA A 888 36.95 14.85 -28.97
CA ALA A 888 37.11 13.39 -28.86
C ALA A 888 37.00 12.88 -27.41
N ASP A 889 37.35 13.72 -26.43
CA ASP A 889 37.30 13.42 -25.00
C ASP A 889 35.90 13.48 -24.39
N ASN A 890 34.94 14.14 -25.06
CA ASN A 890 33.58 14.36 -24.56
C ASN A 890 32.52 13.83 -25.53
N LEU A 891 32.87 12.84 -26.36
CA LEU A 891 31.87 12.21 -27.22
C LEU A 891 30.94 11.33 -26.41
N LEU A 892 29.65 11.40 -26.73
CA LEU A 892 28.64 10.49 -26.20
C LEU A 892 28.83 9.08 -26.78
N ARG A 893 29.10 8.09 -25.93
CA ARG A 893 29.43 6.73 -26.32
C ARG A 893 28.22 5.82 -26.18
N HIS A 894 27.63 5.48 -27.33
CA HIS A 894 26.48 4.56 -27.41
C HIS A 894 26.84 3.09 -27.14
N ASP A 895 28.12 2.76 -27.09
CA ASP A 895 28.66 1.43 -26.81
C ASP A 895 28.99 1.20 -25.33
N LEU A 896 28.85 2.23 -24.49
CA LEU A 896 29.13 2.17 -23.06
C LEU A 896 27.87 2.47 -22.24
N PRO A 897 27.76 1.92 -21.02
CA PRO A 897 26.68 2.30 -20.10
C PRO A 897 26.62 3.82 -19.89
N PRO A 898 25.41 4.42 -19.79
CA PRO A 898 25.27 5.85 -19.54
C PRO A 898 25.97 6.33 -18.25
N GLY A 899 25.96 5.49 -17.21
CA GLY A 899 26.58 5.78 -15.91
C GLY A 899 28.09 5.57 -15.83
N ASP A 900 28.75 5.14 -16.91
CA ASP A 900 30.21 5.02 -16.92
C ASP A 900 30.88 6.38 -17.20
N LEU A 901 30.78 7.31 -16.25
CA LEU A 901 31.27 8.68 -16.39
C LEU A 901 32.79 8.80 -16.53
N ARG A 902 33.54 7.70 -16.41
CA ARG A 902 34.99 7.65 -16.64
C ARG A 902 35.33 7.44 -18.12
N ARG A 903 34.50 6.65 -18.82
CA ARG A 903 34.75 6.24 -20.22
C ARG A 903 33.72 6.81 -21.20
N ASN A 904 32.55 7.18 -20.71
CA ASN A 904 31.47 7.85 -21.45
C ASN A 904 31.50 9.36 -21.19
N PHE A 905 30.57 10.10 -21.81
CA PHE A 905 30.42 11.55 -21.63
C PHE A 905 30.25 11.90 -20.15
N ASN A 906 30.96 12.93 -19.70
CA ASN A 906 30.84 13.47 -18.35
C ASN A 906 30.60 14.97 -18.46
N TYR A 907 29.41 15.41 -18.07
CA TYR A 907 29.01 16.79 -18.27
C TYR A 907 29.87 17.78 -17.46
N ARG A 908 30.31 17.42 -16.24
CA ARG A 908 31.25 18.27 -15.46
C ARG A 908 32.56 18.48 -16.21
N ARG A 909 33.13 17.42 -16.79
CA ARG A 909 34.36 17.53 -17.59
C ARG A 909 34.16 18.41 -18.81
N TYR A 910 33.02 18.28 -19.47
CA TYR A 910 32.65 19.13 -20.61
C TYR A 910 32.56 20.61 -20.23
N LEU A 911 31.90 20.92 -19.12
CA LEU A 911 31.80 22.29 -18.60
C LEU A 911 33.17 22.86 -18.23
N ALA A 912 34.02 22.07 -17.56
CA ALA A 912 35.35 22.48 -17.16
C ALA A 912 36.27 22.78 -18.35
N GLN A 913 36.21 21.95 -19.41
CA GLN A 913 37.03 22.16 -20.61
C GLN A 913 36.68 23.44 -21.37
N HIS A 914 35.44 23.90 -21.27
CA HIS A 914 34.95 25.09 -21.97
C HIS A 914 34.85 26.33 -21.08
N GLY A 915 35.25 26.23 -19.80
CA GLY A 915 35.21 27.35 -18.85
C GLY A 915 33.80 27.72 -18.38
N TRP A 916 32.84 26.81 -18.52
CA TRP A 916 31.43 27.03 -18.16
C TRP A 916 31.06 26.49 -16.79
N SER A 917 31.98 25.92 -16.02
CA SER A 917 31.70 25.31 -14.72
C SER A 917 30.97 26.24 -13.74
N ARG A 918 31.19 27.56 -13.81
CA ARG A 918 30.48 28.55 -12.97
C ARG A 918 29.24 29.18 -13.59
N THR A 919 28.95 28.88 -14.86
CA THR A 919 27.80 29.41 -15.60
C THR A 919 27.19 28.34 -16.53
N PRO A 920 26.97 27.10 -16.05
CA PRO A 920 26.76 25.96 -16.92
C PRO A 920 25.41 25.98 -17.63
N LEU A 921 24.44 26.78 -17.19
CA LEU A 921 23.17 26.90 -17.89
C LEU A 921 23.06 28.13 -18.81
N THR A 922 24.12 28.91 -19.04
CA THR A 922 24.01 30.06 -19.96
C THR A 922 23.93 29.64 -21.43
N SER A 923 23.49 30.54 -22.31
CA SER A 923 23.47 30.32 -23.76
C SER A 923 24.85 30.07 -24.38
N ALA A 924 25.94 30.32 -23.64
CA ALA A 924 27.28 29.93 -24.03
C ALA A 924 27.45 28.40 -24.07
N ASN A 925 26.74 27.66 -23.19
CA ASN A 925 26.71 26.22 -23.20
C ASN A 925 25.57 25.69 -24.09
N PRO A 926 25.85 25.04 -25.24
CA PRO A 926 24.82 24.56 -26.14
C PRO A 926 23.99 23.39 -25.58
N LEU A 927 24.47 22.69 -24.54
CA LEU A 927 23.72 21.63 -23.83
C LEU A 927 22.79 22.16 -22.74
N ALA A 928 22.86 23.45 -22.37
CA ALA A 928 21.99 24.03 -21.36
C ALA A 928 20.50 23.86 -21.70
N ALA A 929 20.14 23.98 -22.96
CA ALA A 929 18.76 23.79 -23.44
C ALA A 929 18.28 22.32 -23.33
N GLU A 930 19.19 21.35 -23.29
CA GLU A 930 18.88 19.93 -23.15
C GLU A 930 18.76 19.51 -21.69
N TRP A 931 19.63 20.05 -20.84
CA TRP A 931 19.48 19.98 -19.39
C TRP A 931 18.13 20.59 -18.98
N GLY A 932 17.86 21.79 -19.49
CA GLY A 932 16.68 22.59 -19.21
C GLY A 932 16.89 23.59 -18.08
N HIS A 933 16.02 24.60 -18.06
CA HIS A 933 15.96 25.58 -17.00
C HIS A 933 14.65 25.38 -16.24
N PRO A 934 14.65 25.19 -14.92
CA PRO A 934 13.43 25.40 -14.15
C PRO A 934 13.03 26.87 -14.31
N TYR A 935 11.76 27.13 -14.63
CA TYR A 935 11.22 28.48 -14.65
C TYR A 935 10.84 28.83 -13.22
N ASP A 936 11.60 29.73 -12.57
CA ASP A 936 11.45 30.07 -11.15
C ASP A 936 11.25 28.83 -10.27
N ASP A 937 12.19 27.89 -10.39
CA ASP A 937 12.23 26.68 -9.56
C ASP A 937 11.05 25.71 -9.80
N GLN A 938 10.41 25.76 -10.98
CA GLN A 938 9.29 24.88 -11.35
C GLN A 938 9.47 24.22 -12.73
N PRO A 939 8.97 22.98 -12.93
CA PRO A 939 8.98 22.35 -14.25
C PRO A 939 8.16 23.16 -15.24
N GLU A 940 8.72 23.41 -16.41
CA GLU A 940 8.00 24.10 -17.48
C GLU A 940 7.03 23.13 -18.18
N PRO A 941 5.70 23.41 -18.16
CA PRO A 941 4.72 22.50 -18.76
C PRO A 941 4.99 22.29 -20.25
N GLY A 942 5.11 21.02 -20.67
CA GLY A 942 5.35 20.65 -22.06
C GLY A 942 6.80 20.80 -22.55
N ALA A 943 7.71 21.30 -21.71
CA ALA A 943 9.14 21.25 -22.02
C ALA A 943 9.62 19.79 -22.13
N ARG A 944 10.50 19.53 -23.10
CA ARG A 944 11.12 18.21 -23.32
C ARG A 944 12.61 18.28 -22.97
N THR A 945 12.90 18.72 -21.76
CA THR A 945 14.26 18.82 -21.21
C THR A 945 14.45 17.78 -20.11
N PHE A 946 15.69 17.55 -19.70
CA PHE A 946 16.00 16.58 -18.65
C PHE A 946 15.34 16.96 -17.30
N VAL A 947 15.57 18.18 -16.80
CA VAL A 947 15.04 18.59 -15.47
C VAL A 947 13.52 18.75 -15.46
N SER A 948 12.87 19.01 -16.59
CA SER A 948 11.40 19.05 -16.68
C SER A 948 10.74 17.67 -16.66
N THR A 949 11.53 16.58 -16.72
CA THR A 949 11.02 15.20 -16.79
C THR A 949 11.60 14.26 -15.72
N ALA A 950 12.88 14.38 -15.37
CA ALA A 950 13.52 13.45 -14.44
C ALA A 950 13.23 13.79 -12.97
N GLU A 951 13.49 15.01 -12.52
CA GLU A 951 13.38 15.40 -11.10
C GLU A 951 11.92 15.37 -10.58
N PRO A 952 10.99 16.16 -11.14
CA PRO A 952 9.63 16.27 -10.60
C PRO A 952 8.73 15.06 -10.92
N TYR A 953 8.93 14.38 -12.06
CA TYR A 953 8.06 13.26 -12.45
C TYR A 953 8.60 11.88 -12.07
N ARG A 954 9.92 11.67 -12.13
CA ARG A 954 10.52 10.38 -11.81
C ARG A 954 10.95 10.33 -10.35
N TYR A 955 11.89 11.16 -9.91
CA TYR A 955 12.47 11.02 -8.56
C TYR A 955 11.48 11.42 -7.47
N PHE A 956 10.90 12.62 -7.57
CA PHE A 956 9.88 13.05 -6.62
C PHE A 956 8.63 12.17 -6.71
N GLY A 957 8.16 11.86 -7.92
CA GLY A 957 7.01 10.97 -8.13
C GLY A 957 7.20 9.55 -7.56
N GLU A 958 8.42 9.02 -7.57
CA GLU A 958 8.77 7.76 -6.91
C GLU A 958 8.67 7.85 -5.39
N MET A 959 9.27 8.89 -4.79
CA MET A 959 9.19 9.12 -3.35
C MET A 959 7.75 9.32 -2.88
N VAL A 960 6.95 10.14 -3.57
CA VAL A 960 5.53 10.35 -3.26
C VAL A 960 4.76 9.02 -3.31
N ARG A 961 5.01 8.21 -4.33
CA ARG A 961 4.38 6.89 -4.45
C ARG A 961 4.76 5.98 -3.29
N ASN A 962 6.05 5.91 -2.95
CA ASN A 962 6.54 5.06 -1.87
C ASN A 962 5.93 5.47 -0.52
N LEU A 963 5.84 6.78 -0.24
CA LEU A 963 5.29 7.29 1.01
C LEU A 963 3.77 7.14 1.10
N LYS A 964 3.02 7.40 0.02
CA LYS A 964 1.58 7.12 -0.05
C LYS A 964 1.30 5.63 0.11
N THR A 965 2.10 4.78 -0.52
CA THR A 965 2.03 3.32 -0.38
C THR A 965 2.30 2.91 1.06
N TYR A 966 3.36 3.43 1.68
CA TYR A 966 3.69 3.15 3.08
C TYR A 966 2.55 3.55 4.03
N ALA A 967 1.99 4.74 3.88
CA ALA A 967 0.87 5.19 4.70
C ALA A 967 -0.36 4.31 4.51
N TRP A 968 -0.63 3.86 3.28
CA TRP A 968 -1.72 2.93 3.00
C TRP A 968 -1.47 1.54 3.57
N GLU A 969 -0.37 0.90 3.22
CA GLU A 969 -0.03 -0.46 3.65
C GLU A 969 0.01 -0.58 5.18
N LYS A 970 0.54 0.43 5.87
CA LYS A 970 0.70 0.40 7.32
C LYS A 970 -0.51 0.89 8.09
N TYR A 971 -1.25 1.89 7.56
CA TYR A 971 -2.30 2.60 8.31
C TYR A 971 -3.67 2.66 7.61
N GLN A 972 -3.79 2.13 6.39
CA GLN A 972 -5.00 2.17 5.55
C GLN A 972 -5.62 3.57 5.44
N ARG A 973 -4.77 4.60 5.42
CA ARG A 973 -5.19 6.00 5.33
C ARG A 973 -4.56 6.69 4.12
N PRO A 974 -5.31 7.57 3.44
CA PRO A 974 -4.72 8.43 2.43
C PRO A 974 -3.68 9.34 3.07
N LEU A 975 -2.64 9.67 2.32
CA LEU A 975 -1.60 10.62 2.71
C LEU A 975 -1.63 11.79 1.73
N LEU A 976 -1.89 12.99 2.22
CA LEU A 976 -1.80 14.21 1.43
C LEU A 976 -0.32 14.55 1.18
N VAL A 977 0.01 14.99 -0.02
CA VAL A 977 1.35 15.43 -0.37
C VAL A 977 1.25 16.75 -1.12
N THR A 978 2.01 17.73 -0.64
CA THR A 978 2.23 19.01 -1.30
C THR A 978 3.72 19.36 -1.26
N ALA A 979 4.11 20.36 -2.02
CA ALA A 979 5.47 20.88 -2.02
C ALA A 979 5.48 22.38 -2.32
N ASN A 980 6.57 23.07 -1.93
CA ASN A 980 6.74 24.48 -2.25
C ASN A 980 6.93 24.66 -3.78
N GLY A 981 5.91 25.18 -4.45
CA GLY A 981 5.90 25.40 -5.90
C GLY A 981 4.68 24.80 -6.61
N ILE A 982 4.72 24.76 -7.95
CA ILE A 982 3.73 24.08 -8.79
C ILE A 982 4.38 22.84 -9.41
N LEU A 983 4.02 21.68 -8.89
CA LEU A 983 4.65 20.40 -9.20
C LEU A 983 3.61 19.35 -9.64
N PRO A 984 4.00 18.39 -10.48
CA PRO A 984 3.17 17.23 -10.75
C PRO A 984 3.12 16.29 -9.53
N LYS A 985 2.15 15.37 -9.51
CA LYS A 985 2.04 14.26 -8.52
C LYS A 985 1.79 14.70 -7.06
N VAL A 986 1.29 15.91 -6.83
CA VAL A 986 0.81 16.40 -5.52
C VAL A 986 -0.72 16.39 -5.45
N ASP A 987 -1.28 16.42 -4.24
CA ASP A 987 -2.74 16.51 -4.01
C ASP A 987 -3.25 17.96 -4.07
N PHE A 988 -2.38 18.92 -3.74
CA PHE A 988 -2.59 20.35 -3.96
C PHE A 988 -1.24 21.06 -4.15
N GLN A 989 -1.27 22.25 -4.73
CA GLN A 989 -0.08 23.10 -4.87
C GLN A 989 0.02 24.04 -3.68
N SER A 990 1.21 24.17 -3.10
CA SER A 990 1.49 25.18 -2.08
C SER A 990 2.62 26.09 -2.58
N VAL A 991 2.30 27.33 -2.91
CA VAL A 991 3.23 28.26 -3.56
C VAL A 991 3.67 29.35 -2.58
N GLY A 992 4.97 29.36 -2.24
CA GLY A 992 5.59 30.41 -1.46
C GLY A 992 5.70 31.72 -2.24
N LEU A 993 5.27 32.82 -1.63
CA LEU A 993 5.34 34.17 -2.17
C LEU A 993 6.56 34.89 -1.58
N TRP A 994 7.61 35.06 -2.38
CA TRP A 994 8.89 35.63 -1.99
C TRP A 994 9.52 36.48 -3.09
N ASN A 995 10.55 37.27 -2.77
CA ASN A 995 11.26 38.06 -3.78
C ASN A 995 11.90 37.16 -4.86
N SER A 996 12.24 37.66 -6.04
CA SER A 996 12.81 36.88 -7.15
C SER A 996 11.91 35.79 -7.77
N ASN A 997 10.73 35.52 -7.21
CA ASN A 997 9.71 34.69 -7.81
C ASN A 997 9.03 35.43 -9.00
N ARG A 998 9.25 35.00 -10.26
CA ARG A 998 8.92 35.77 -11.50
C ARG A 998 7.60 35.38 -12.18
N PHE A 999 6.58 35.02 -11.40
CA PHE A 999 5.19 34.88 -11.93
C PHE A 999 4.46 36.21 -12.16
N GLY A 1000 5.13 37.36 -12.02
CA GLY A 1000 4.62 38.68 -12.39
C GLY A 1000 4.40 38.83 -13.90
N ASP A 1001 3.89 39.97 -14.31
CA ASP A 1001 3.55 40.21 -15.71
C ASP A 1001 4.81 40.20 -16.58
N ASN A 1002 4.72 39.56 -17.76
CA ASN A 1002 5.85 39.37 -18.70
C ASN A 1002 7.06 38.59 -18.12
N GLY A 1003 6.85 37.75 -17.11
CA GLY A 1003 7.93 36.97 -16.49
C GLY A 1003 8.84 37.80 -15.58
N THR A 1004 8.28 38.84 -14.97
CA THR A 1004 8.95 39.69 -13.98
C THR A 1004 8.58 39.26 -12.56
N GLU A 1005 9.32 39.69 -11.55
CA GLU A 1005 8.93 39.49 -10.16
C GLU A 1005 7.63 40.25 -9.84
N ALA A 1006 6.65 39.56 -9.25
CA ALA A 1006 5.44 40.22 -8.76
C ALA A 1006 5.70 40.88 -7.40
N GLU A 1007 5.12 42.07 -7.19
CA GLU A 1007 5.16 42.73 -5.89
C GLU A 1007 4.11 42.09 -4.95
N TRP A 1008 4.43 40.97 -4.33
CA TRP A 1008 3.47 40.18 -3.52
C TRP A 1008 2.86 40.92 -2.33
N VAL A 1009 3.58 41.90 -1.80
CA VAL A 1009 3.09 42.84 -0.78
C VAL A 1009 3.30 44.24 -1.37
N PRO A 1010 2.33 44.76 -2.14
CA PRO A 1010 2.46 46.05 -2.81
C PRO A 1010 2.62 47.18 -1.80
N VAL A 1011 3.70 47.96 -1.90
CA VAL A 1011 3.97 49.09 -0.98
C VAL A 1011 4.36 50.36 -1.73
N ILE A 1012 3.84 51.50 -1.28
CA ILE A 1012 4.26 52.83 -1.73
C ILE A 1012 4.60 53.66 -0.49
N ASP A 1013 5.85 54.11 -0.42
CA ASP A 1013 6.41 54.90 0.68
C ASP A 1013 6.27 54.21 2.06
N GLY A 1014 6.47 52.90 2.12
CA GLY A 1014 6.44 52.12 3.37
C GLY A 1014 5.04 51.74 3.87
N HIS A 1015 4.02 51.90 3.03
CA HIS A 1015 2.63 51.65 3.36
C HIS A 1015 1.97 50.82 2.25
N LEU A 1016 0.89 50.12 2.57
CA LEU A 1016 0.17 49.27 1.63
C LEU A 1016 -0.34 50.06 0.42
N ASN A 1017 -0.07 49.53 -0.77
CA ASN A 1017 -0.67 50.00 -2.01
C ASN A 1017 -1.88 49.13 -2.35
N GLY A 1018 -3.03 49.37 -1.72
CA GLY A 1018 -4.26 48.64 -2.02
C GLY A 1018 -4.85 48.87 -3.42
N ARG A 1019 -4.24 49.75 -4.25
CA ARG A 1019 -4.68 49.97 -5.64
C ARG A 1019 -4.08 48.96 -6.62
N ALA A 1020 -3.00 48.28 -6.24
CA ALA A 1020 -2.43 47.21 -7.03
C ALA A 1020 -3.33 45.96 -6.95
N SER A 1021 -3.28 45.14 -8.00
CA SER A 1021 -4.00 43.87 -8.07
C SER A 1021 -3.02 42.76 -8.43
N LEU A 1022 -3.18 41.61 -7.79
CA LEU A 1022 -2.44 40.37 -8.06
C LEU A 1022 -3.29 39.37 -8.87
N GLN A 1023 -4.47 39.77 -9.33
CA GLN A 1023 -5.41 38.90 -10.06
C GLN A 1023 -4.76 38.19 -11.26
N SER A 1024 -3.98 38.90 -12.08
CA SER A 1024 -3.34 38.32 -13.27
C SER A 1024 -2.39 37.19 -12.89
N VAL A 1025 -1.67 37.33 -11.77
CA VAL A 1025 -0.73 36.36 -11.24
C VAL A 1025 -1.44 35.13 -10.68
N PHE A 1026 -2.50 35.32 -9.89
CA PHE A 1026 -3.31 34.23 -9.34
C PHE A 1026 -3.93 33.36 -10.45
N ARG A 1027 -4.44 33.98 -11.52
CA ARG A 1027 -4.95 33.24 -12.69
C ARG A 1027 -3.85 32.42 -13.39
N ARG A 1028 -2.61 32.92 -13.44
CA ARG A 1028 -1.47 32.18 -13.99
C ARG A 1028 -1.10 30.97 -13.13
N PHE A 1029 -1.10 31.09 -11.81
CA PHE A 1029 -0.87 29.94 -10.93
C PHE A 1029 -1.90 28.84 -11.18
N ARG A 1030 -3.19 29.19 -11.23
CA ARG A 1030 -4.26 28.23 -11.50
C ARG A 1030 -4.07 27.54 -12.85
N ALA A 1031 -3.80 28.32 -13.89
CA ALA A 1031 -3.60 27.79 -15.24
C ALA A 1031 -2.39 26.85 -15.31
N ARG A 1032 -1.29 27.17 -14.62
CA ARG A 1032 -0.09 26.33 -14.56
C ARG A 1032 -0.33 25.04 -13.77
N SER A 1033 -1.05 25.12 -12.64
CA SER A 1033 -1.48 23.94 -11.88
C SER A 1033 -2.30 23.00 -12.76
N GLU A 1034 -3.29 23.53 -13.48
CA GLU A 1034 -4.14 22.73 -14.36
C GLU A 1034 -3.35 22.02 -15.48
N LEU A 1035 -2.23 22.58 -15.94
CA LEU A 1035 -1.37 21.95 -16.94
C LEU A 1035 -0.47 20.83 -16.36
N LEU A 1036 -0.05 20.94 -15.10
CA LEU A 1036 0.92 20.02 -14.47
C LEU A 1036 0.26 18.96 -13.58
N ALA A 1037 -0.82 19.32 -12.90
CA ALA A 1037 -1.61 18.50 -12.00
C ALA A 1037 -3.10 18.90 -12.11
N PRO A 1038 -3.81 18.45 -13.17
CA PRO A 1038 -5.22 18.78 -13.39
C PRO A 1038 -6.08 18.52 -12.14
N GLY A 1039 -6.90 19.50 -11.76
CA GLY A 1039 -7.77 19.41 -10.58
C GLY A 1039 -7.10 19.63 -9.22
N ALA A 1040 -5.77 19.78 -9.13
CA ALA A 1040 -5.10 20.12 -7.87
C ALA A 1040 -5.35 21.60 -7.50
N PRO A 1041 -5.96 21.89 -6.34
CA PRO A 1041 -6.18 23.28 -5.91
C PRO A 1041 -4.85 23.95 -5.62
N VAL A 1042 -4.83 25.27 -5.72
CA VAL A 1042 -3.63 26.07 -5.47
C VAL A 1042 -3.81 26.86 -4.20
N VAL A 1043 -2.80 26.78 -3.35
CA VAL A 1043 -2.69 27.52 -2.09
C VAL A 1043 -1.46 28.40 -2.17
N VAL A 1044 -1.57 29.67 -1.79
CA VAL A 1044 -0.44 30.60 -1.69
C VAL A 1044 -0.18 30.98 -0.23
N PHE A 1045 1.08 31.27 0.11
CA PHE A 1045 1.47 31.72 1.44
C PHE A 1045 2.64 32.70 1.38
N LEU A 1046 2.76 33.61 2.34
CA LEU A 1046 3.93 34.49 2.45
C LEU A 1046 5.13 33.68 2.97
N ASP A 1047 6.22 33.64 2.21
CA ASP A 1047 7.38 32.78 2.51
C ASP A 1047 8.55 33.56 3.15
N TRP A 1048 9.43 32.86 3.86
CA TRP A 1048 10.54 33.38 4.67
C TRP A 1048 11.91 32.82 4.23
N PRO A 1049 13.05 33.51 4.49
CA PRO A 1049 13.23 34.93 4.84
C PRO A 1049 13.30 35.77 3.59
N THR A 1050 12.33 36.66 3.40
CA THR A 1050 12.17 37.32 2.10
C THR A 1050 11.88 38.79 2.30
N ALA A 1051 12.32 39.63 1.36
CA ALA A 1051 11.97 41.05 1.35
C ALA A 1051 10.44 41.25 1.31
N THR A 1052 9.71 40.26 0.79
CA THR A 1052 8.25 40.20 0.81
C THR A 1052 7.68 40.14 2.22
N LEU A 1053 8.11 39.17 3.04
CA LEU A 1053 7.58 39.05 4.40
C LEU A 1053 7.96 40.26 5.27
N ASN A 1054 9.20 40.74 5.14
CA ASN A 1054 9.67 41.93 5.85
C ASN A 1054 8.78 43.15 5.56
N ARG A 1055 8.39 43.35 4.28
CA ARG A 1055 7.45 44.40 3.89
C ARG A 1055 6.10 44.25 4.57
N TYR A 1056 5.53 43.05 4.60
CA TYR A 1056 4.24 42.80 5.28
C TYR A 1056 4.32 43.10 6.78
N THR A 1057 5.35 42.61 7.47
CA THR A 1057 5.49 42.79 8.91
C THR A 1057 5.76 44.24 9.32
N ALA A 1058 6.30 45.06 8.41
CA ALA A 1058 6.57 46.47 8.64
C ALA A 1058 5.31 47.36 8.56
N LEU A 1059 4.21 46.86 7.99
CA LEU A 1059 2.97 47.61 7.85
C LEU A 1059 2.28 47.83 9.21
N PRO A 1060 1.59 48.98 9.40
CA PRO A 1060 0.67 49.16 10.53
C PRO A 1060 -0.37 48.04 10.58
N GLN A 1061 -0.85 47.68 11.78
CA GLN A 1061 -1.85 46.60 11.93
C GLN A 1061 -3.08 46.76 11.04
N SER A 1062 -3.64 47.98 10.96
CA SER A 1062 -4.81 48.25 10.10
C SER A 1062 -4.53 47.97 8.62
N GLU A 1063 -3.31 48.27 8.14
CA GLU A 1063 -2.91 48.00 6.76
C GLU A 1063 -2.60 46.51 6.54
N ARG A 1064 -2.12 45.79 7.57
CA ARG A 1064 -2.00 44.33 7.52
C ARG A 1064 -3.36 43.66 7.43
N GLU A 1065 -4.37 44.16 8.13
CA GLU A 1065 -5.76 43.69 7.96
C GLU A 1065 -6.25 43.98 6.54
N ASP A 1066 -6.06 45.21 6.05
CA ASP A 1066 -6.48 45.60 4.69
C ASP A 1066 -5.77 44.78 3.60
N PHE A 1067 -4.53 44.35 3.80
CA PHE A 1067 -3.86 43.40 2.92
C PHE A 1067 -4.68 42.10 2.77
N TRP A 1068 -5.16 41.52 3.88
CA TRP A 1068 -6.01 40.32 3.81
C TRP A 1068 -7.40 40.63 3.25
N ARG A 1069 -7.98 41.79 3.58
CA ARG A 1069 -9.28 42.22 3.03
C ARG A 1069 -9.25 42.30 1.49
N ILE A 1070 -8.11 42.67 0.92
CA ILE A 1070 -7.93 42.84 -0.52
C ILE A 1070 -7.36 41.56 -1.15
N TYR A 1071 -6.14 41.18 -0.82
CA TYR A 1071 -5.38 40.19 -1.59
C TYR A 1071 -5.76 38.74 -1.29
N ALA A 1072 -6.24 38.43 -0.07
CA ALA A 1072 -6.86 37.12 0.17
C ALA A 1072 -8.19 37.03 -0.57
N ALA A 1073 -9.01 38.08 -0.53
CA ALA A 1073 -10.24 38.12 -1.31
C ALA A 1073 -9.97 37.97 -2.82
N GLU A 1074 -8.91 38.60 -3.36
CA GLU A 1074 -8.49 38.41 -4.74
C GLU A 1074 -8.10 36.96 -5.04
N ALA A 1075 -7.34 36.31 -4.14
CA ALA A 1075 -6.97 34.91 -4.32
C ALA A 1075 -8.22 34.01 -4.38
N TYR A 1076 -9.10 34.09 -3.37
CA TYR A 1076 -10.33 33.30 -3.30
C TYR A 1076 -11.26 33.60 -4.49
N ALA A 1077 -11.36 34.87 -4.89
CA ALA A 1077 -12.12 35.28 -6.07
C ALA A 1077 -11.59 34.66 -7.38
N ASN A 1078 -10.35 34.16 -7.43
CA ASN A 1078 -9.79 33.52 -8.62
C ASN A 1078 -9.64 31.98 -8.46
N GLY A 1079 -10.24 31.39 -7.43
CA GLY A 1079 -10.16 29.95 -7.15
C GLY A 1079 -8.78 29.53 -6.62
N ILE A 1080 -8.09 30.43 -5.94
CA ILE A 1080 -6.82 30.21 -5.22
C ILE A 1080 -7.09 30.39 -3.73
N PHE A 1081 -6.52 29.54 -2.89
CA PHE A 1081 -6.61 29.70 -1.44
C PHE A 1081 -5.40 30.47 -0.91
N PHE A 1082 -5.60 31.41 0.01
CA PHE A 1082 -4.50 32.10 0.70
C PHE A 1082 -4.40 31.57 2.13
N ALA A 1083 -3.29 30.90 2.45
CA ALA A 1083 -3.06 30.36 3.78
C ALA A 1083 -2.81 31.47 4.80
N PHE A 1084 -3.53 31.44 5.93
CA PHE A 1084 -3.27 32.32 7.06
C PHE A 1084 -1.91 31.98 7.68
N HIS A 1085 -0.99 32.93 7.75
CA HIS A 1085 0.32 32.71 8.39
C HIS A 1085 0.19 32.89 9.90
N LEU A 1086 0.26 31.79 10.65
CA LEU A 1086 0.20 31.84 12.11
C LEU A 1086 1.58 31.99 12.73
N LYS A 1087 2.56 31.31 12.13
CA LYS A 1087 3.98 31.36 12.50
C LYS A 1087 4.79 31.15 11.23
N THR A 1088 5.58 32.16 10.86
CA THR A 1088 6.27 32.25 9.57
C THR A 1088 7.61 31.51 9.57
N THR A 1089 8.37 31.59 10.66
CA THR A 1089 9.61 30.83 10.87
C THR A 1089 9.86 30.61 12.36
N THR A 1090 10.90 29.85 12.68
CA THR A 1090 11.34 29.63 14.07
C THR A 1090 11.96 30.91 14.64
N GLY A 1091 11.31 31.50 15.65
CA GLY A 1091 11.81 32.68 16.38
C GLY A 1091 11.20 34.03 15.96
N GLU A 1092 10.37 34.07 14.92
CA GLU A 1092 9.65 35.29 14.52
C GLU A 1092 8.34 35.49 15.30
N PRO A 1093 7.80 36.73 15.36
CA PRO A 1093 6.53 37.02 16.02
C PRO A 1093 5.36 36.24 15.43
N THR A 1094 4.59 35.57 16.30
CA THR A 1094 3.35 34.88 15.94
C THR A 1094 2.24 35.83 15.50
N ALA A 1095 1.21 35.34 14.81
CA ALA A 1095 0.02 36.13 14.47
C ALA A 1095 -0.64 36.75 15.71
N SER A 1096 -0.64 36.04 16.85
CA SER A 1096 -1.08 36.57 18.15
C SER A 1096 -0.22 37.75 18.61
N ALA A 1097 1.11 37.62 18.58
CA ALA A 1097 2.02 38.71 18.93
C ALA A 1097 1.87 39.92 17.99
N GLN A 1098 1.46 39.67 16.76
CA GLN A 1098 1.18 40.66 15.73
C GLN A 1098 -0.24 41.26 15.83
N GLY A 1099 -1.12 40.75 16.71
CA GLY A 1099 -2.49 41.24 16.86
C GLY A 1099 -3.48 40.78 15.78
N MET A 1100 -3.11 39.80 14.94
CA MET A 1100 -3.88 39.39 13.76
C MET A 1100 -4.93 38.29 14.02
N MET A 1101 -4.83 37.55 15.13
CA MET A 1101 -5.73 36.42 15.41
C MET A 1101 -7.24 36.77 15.45
N PRO A 1102 -7.68 37.88 16.07
CA PRO A 1102 -9.10 38.27 16.03
C PRO A 1102 -9.63 38.47 14.60
N PHE A 1103 -8.80 39.05 13.73
CA PHE A 1103 -9.11 39.27 12.33
C PHE A 1103 -9.18 37.92 11.57
N PHE A 1104 -8.17 37.05 11.72
CA PHE A 1104 -8.14 35.75 11.06
C PHE A 1104 -9.33 34.86 11.44
N LYS A 1105 -9.76 34.84 12.71
CA LYS A 1105 -10.96 34.10 13.12
C LYS A 1105 -12.22 34.57 12.40
N THR A 1106 -12.38 35.88 12.27
CA THR A 1106 -13.55 36.48 11.62
C THR A 1106 -13.59 36.08 10.13
N TYR A 1107 -12.47 36.22 9.43
CA TYR A 1107 -12.38 35.90 8.01
C TYR A 1107 -12.44 34.39 7.74
N ALA A 1108 -11.79 33.57 8.55
CA ALA A 1108 -11.88 32.11 8.43
C ALA A 1108 -13.31 31.61 8.66
N ALA A 1109 -14.05 32.19 9.59
CA ALA A 1109 -15.46 31.86 9.79
C ALA A 1109 -16.31 32.21 8.56
N PHE A 1110 -16.09 33.37 7.94
CA PHE A 1110 -16.78 33.77 6.72
C PHE A 1110 -16.51 32.79 5.56
N TYR A 1111 -15.23 32.54 5.23
CA TYR A 1111 -14.88 31.67 4.12
C TYR A 1111 -15.39 30.24 4.33
N ARG A 1112 -15.33 29.73 5.57
CA ARG A 1112 -15.86 28.41 5.91
C ARG A 1112 -17.38 28.33 5.74
N ALA A 1113 -18.12 29.34 6.19
CA ALA A 1113 -19.57 29.37 6.05
C ALA A 1113 -20.04 29.45 4.59
N HIS A 1114 -19.16 29.85 3.67
CA HIS A 1114 -19.42 30.02 2.25
C HIS A 1114 -18.45 29.20 1.38
N ALA A 1115 -17.97 28.05 1.89
CA ALA A 1115 -17.00 27.19 1.23
C ALA A 1115 -17.40 26.84 -0.22
N ASP A 1116 -18.69 26.60 -0.42
CA ASP A 1116 -19.29 26.26 -1.70
C ASP A 1116 -19.16 27.37 -2.76
N LEU A 1117 -18.85 28.61 -2.40
CA LEU A 1117 -18.59 29.70 -3.37
C LEU A 1117 -17.19 29.63 -3.99
N TYR A 1118 -16.30 28.79 -3.46
CA TYR A 1118 -14.89 28.72 -3.83
C TYR A 1118 -14.51 27.39 -4.49
N HIS A 1119 -15.42 26.43 -4.46
CA HIS A 1119 -15.23 25.08 -5.00
C HIS A 1119 -15.93 24.88 -6.34
N HIS A 1120 -15.46 23.91 -7.13
CA HIS A 1120 -16.05 23.52 -8.42
C HIS A 1120 -16.29 24.68 -9.41
N LEU A 1121 -15.37 25.66 -9.42
CA LEU A 1121 -15.51 26.87 -10.22
C LEU A 1121 -15.08 26.64 -11.68
N THR A 1122 -15.97 26.91 -12.63
CA THR A 1122 -15.62 26.93 -14.06
C THR A 1122 -15.72 28.35 -14.61
N ALA A 1123 -14.79 28.72 -15.50
CA ALA A 1123 -14.71 30.08 -16.03
C ALA A 1123 -16.00 30.45 -16.78
N TRP A 1124 -16.53 31.65 -16.53
CA TRP A 1124 -17.68 32.15 -17.28
C TRP A 1124 -17.25 32.62 -18.68
N PRO A 1125 -17.80 32.06 -19.78
CA PRO A 1125 -17.34 32.37 -21.13
C PRO A 1125 -17.46 33.84 -21.55
N SER A 1126 -18.34 34.60 -20.89
CA SER A 1126 -18.63 36.00 -21.21
C SER A 1126 -18.17 36.97 -20.10
N GLU A 1127 -17.13 36.63 -19.34
CA GLU A 1127 -16.58 37.51 -18.29
C GLU A 1127 -16.25 38.91 -18.83
N SER A 1128 -15.70 39.01 -20.04
CA SER A 1128 -15.38 40.29 -20.68
C SER A 1128 -16.59 41.18 -20.99
N GLN A 1129 -17.81 40.66 -20.88
CA GLN A 1129 -19.06 41.38 -21.09
C GLN A 1129 -19.68 41.92 -19.80
N ILE A 1130 -19.02 41.70 -18.65
CA ILE A 1130 -19.44 42.22 -17.36
C ILE A 1130 -18.95 43.65 -17.23
N VAL A 1131 -19.89 44.55 -16.95
CA VAL A 1131 -19.63 45.98 -16.80
C VAL A 1131 -19.90 46.37 -15.36
N VAL A 1132 -18.86 46.87 -14.68
CA VAL A 1132 -19.00 47.55 -13.39
C VAL A 1132 -18.95 49.05 -13.64
N ALA A 1133 -19.98 49.77 -13.20
CA ALA A 1133 -20.14 51.20 -13.50
C ALA A 1133 -19.16 52.12 -12.74
N GLN A 1134 -18.22 51.56 -11.97
CA GLN A 1134 -17.27 52.29 -11.14
C GLN A 1134 -15.85 51.73 -11.32
N ALA A 1135 -14.86 52.61 -11.36
CA ALA A 1135 -13.44 52.24 -11.46
C ALA A 1135 -12.90 51.68 -10.12
N GLN A 1136 -11.72 51.08 -10.16
CA GLN A 1136 -11.01 50.51 -8.99
C GLN A 1136 -11.79 49.39 -8.28
N ILE A 1137 -12.55 48.60 -9.03
CA ILE A 1137 -13.17 47.37 -8.55
C ILE A 1137 -12.65 46.23 -9.42
N MET A 1138 -11.96 45.28 -8.81
CA MET A 1138 -11.55 44.05 -9.49
C MET A 1138 -12.76 43.11 -9.54
N THR A 1139 -12.94 42.44 -10.68
CA THR A 1139 -14.00 41.44 -10.87
C THR A 1139 -13.43 40.08 -11.22
N ALA A 1140 -13.99 39.02 -10.66
CA ALA A 1140 -13.77 37.66 -11.13
C ALA A 1140 -15.09 36.91 -11.21
N THR A 1141 -15.30 36.17 -12.30
CA THR A 1141 -16.59 35.53 -12.56
C THR A 1141 -16.49 34.04 -12.83
N TRP A 1142 -17.33 33.30 -12.12
CA TRP A 1142 -17.37 31.84 -12.19
C TRP A 1142 -18.81 31.35 -12.35
N GLN A 1143 -18.95 30.17 -12.92
CA GLN A 1143 -20.20 29.43 -12.92
C GLN A 1143 -20.03 28.09 -12.23
N GLN A 1144 -21.13 27.60 -11.65
CA GLN A 1144 -21.26 26.27 -11.07
C GLN A 1144 -22.45 25.57 -11.72
N SER A 1145 -22.34 24.25 -11.93
CA SER A 1145 -23.38 23.45 -12.55
C SER A 1145 -24.45 22.98 -11.57
N GLU A 1146 -24.07 22.71 -10.32
CA GLU A 1146 -24.95 22.13 -9.29
C GLU A 1146 -24.67 22.74 -7.89
N PRO A 1147 -25.57 23.58 -7.33
CA PRO A 1147 -26.68 24.22 -8.03
C PRO A 1147 -26.18 25.17 -9.13
N ARG A 1148 -27.02 25.41 -10.14
CA ARG A 1148 -26.67 26.28 -11.26
C ARG A 1148 -26.58 27.73 -10.80
N ARG A 1149 -25.35 28.24 -10.67
CA ARG A 1149 -25.05 29.58 -10.15
C ARG A 1149 -24.05 30.32 -11.00
N LEU A 1150 -24.19 31.63 -11.03
CA LEU A 1150 -23.19 32.56 -11.55
C LEU A 1150 -22.71 33.39 -10.36
N LEU A 1151 -21.41 33.40 -10.14
CA LEU A 1151 -20.75 34.07 -9.03
C LEU A 1151 -19.95 35.24 -9.61
N VAL A 1152 -20.24 36.46 -9.15
CA VAL A 1152 -19.48 37.66 -9.50
C VAL A 1152 -18.80 38.19 -8.25
N HIS A 1153 -17.50 37.95 -8.14
CA HIS A 1153 -16.68 38.45 -7.06
C HIS A 1153 -16.26 39.89 -7.36
N LEU A 1154 -16.37 40.77 -6.37
CA LEU A 1154 -16.04 42.19 -6.46
C LEU A 1154 -15.07 42.53 -5.32
N VAL A 1155 -13.85 42.94 -5.66
CA VAL A 1155 -12.83 43.39 -4.68
C VAL A 1155 -12.60 44.88 -4.86
N ASN A 1156 -12.70 45.64 -3.77
CA ASN A 1156 -12.51 47.09 -3.76
C ASN A 1156 -11.03 47.45 -3.68
N HIS A 1157 -10.56 48.16 -4.70
CA HIS A 1157 -9.21 48.73 -4.79
C HIS A 1157 -9.22 50.27 -4.71
N ASP A 1158 -10.35 50.89 -4.34
CA ASP A 1158 -10.38 52.31 -3.97
C ASP A 1158 -9.74 52.47 -2.59
N TYR A 1159 -8.43 52.64 -2.62
CA TYR A 1159 -7.58 52.64 -1.44
C TYR A 1159 -6.73 53.92 -1.38
N ASP A 1160 -6.64 54.49 -0.18
CA ASP A 1160 -5.80 55.65 0.13
C ASP A 1160 -5.56 55.69 1.64
N ARG A 1161 -4.51 54.96 2.09
CA ARG A 1161 -4.20 54.73 3.50
C ARG A 1161 -5.40 54.15 4.28
N GLY A 1162 -6.16 53.29 3.61
CA GLY A 1162 -7.39 52.66 4.09
C GLY A 1162 -8.38 52.44 2.95
N LEU A 1163 -9.21 51.41 3.07
CA LEU A 1163 -10.30 51.14 2.11
C LEU A 1163 -11.36 52.24 2.14
N LYS A 1164 -11.75 52.73 0.96
CA LYS A 1164 -12.86 53.69 0.79
C LYS A 1164 -14.11 52.93 0.32
N PRO A 1165 -15.14 52.75 1.17
CA PRO A 1165 -16.36 52.05 0.76
C PRO A 1165 -17.05 52.72 -0.42
N ARG A 1166 -17.52 51.92 -1.37
CA ARG A 1166 -18.20 52.38 -2.59
C ARG A 1166 -19.69 52.15 -2.48
N SER A 1167 -20.49 53.21 -2.57
CA SER A 1167 -21.95 53.09 -2.54
C SER A 1167 -22.55 52.87 -3.93
N ASN A 1168 -23.68 52.17 -4.00
CA ASN A 1168 -24.47 51.95 -5.21
C ASN A 1168 -23.65 51.36 -6.38
N VAL A 1169 -22.81 50.36 -6.10
CA VAL A 1169 -22.02 49.66 -7.12
C VAL A 1169 -22.98 48.88 -8.01
N THR A 1170 -23.04 49.25 -9.29
CA THR A 1170 -23.92 48.60 -10.27
C THR A 1170 -23.11 47.72 -11.19
N ILE A 1171 -23.52 46.46 -11.29
CA ILE A 1171 -22.97 45.47 -12.22
C ILE A 1171 -24.00 45.16 -13.30
N THR A 1172 -23.57 45.05 -14.56
CA THR A 1172 -24.40 44.61 -15.68
C THR A 1172 -23.71 43.47 -16.39
N LEU A 1173 -24.41 42.36 -16.60
CA LEU A 1173 -23.86 41.14 -17.18
C LEU A 1173 -24.85 40.44 -18.12
N PRO A 1174 -24.38 39.68 -19.12
CA PRO A 1174 -25.25 38.89 -19.98
C PRO A 1174 -25.84 37.71 -19.22
N LEU A 1175 -27.17 37.57 -19.26
CA LEU A 1175 -27.88 36.42 -18.73
C LEU A 1175 -29.14 36.20 -19.57
N ALA A 1176 -29.24 35.07 -20.27
CA ALA A 1176 -30.34 34.86 -21.22
C ALA A 1176 -31.71 34.74 -20.54
N SER A 1177 -31.75 34.11 -19.36
CA SER A 1177 -32.97 33.88 -18.59
C SER A 1177 -32.97 34.74 -17.32
N PRO A 1178 -34.15 35.17 -16.83
CA PRO A 1178 -34.23 35.92 -15.58
C PRO A 1178 -33.72 35.05 -14.42
N PRO A 1179 -32.99 35.62 -13.44
CA PRO A 1179 -32.53 34.87 -12.29
C PRO A 1179 -33.69 34.55 -11.34
N ARG A 1180 -33.58 33.45 -10.61
CA ARG A 1180 -34.51 33.06 -9.53
C ARG A 1180 -34.25 33.88 -8.27
N ALA A 1181 -32.97 34.10 -7.95
CA ALA A 1181 -32.55 34.89 -6.81
C ALA A 1181 -31.20 35.57 -7.09
N VAL A 1182 -30.99 36.74 -6.49
CA VAL A 1182 -29.72 37.44 -6.48
C VAL A 1182 -29.39 37.85 -5.05
N ARG A 1183 -28.24 37.41 -4.54
CA ARG A 1183 -27.80 37.64 -3.15
C ARG A 1183 -26.37 38.15 -3.12
N GLU A 1184 -26.02 38.78 -2.01
CA GLU A 1184 -24.69 39.25 -1.67
C GLU A 1184 -24.18 38.51 -0.44
N ALA A 1185 -23.01 37.90 -0.55
CA ALA A 1185 -22.23 37.38 0.57
C ALA A 1185 -20.95 38.21 0.72
N SER A 1186 -20.58 38.57 1.95
CA SER A 1186 -19.39 39.39 2.22
C SER A 1186 -18.93 39.21 3.67
N PRO A 1187 -17.60 39.19 3.95
CA PRO A 1187 -17.08 39.22 5.32
C PRO A 1187 -17.36 40.56 6.04
N ASP A 1188 -17.75 41.59 5.29
CA ASP A 1188 -18.13 42.91 5.82
C ASP A 1188 -19.61 42.99 6.21
N LEU A 1189 -20.38 41.91 6.01
CA LEU A 1189 -21.79 41.78 6.38
C LEU A 1189 -21.97 40.78 7.52
N SER A 1190 -22.98 41.02 8.36
CA SER A 1190 -23.33 40.07 9.44
C SER A 1190 -24.06 38.83 8.92
N GLN A 1191 -24.66 38.89 7.73
CA GLN A 1191 -25.35 37.80 7.05
C GLN A 1191 -25.54 38.14 5.56
N ASP A 1192 -25.79 37.11 4.75
CA ASP A 1192 -26.19 37.27 3.35
C ASP A 1192 -27.38 38.20 3.18
N ARG A 1193 -27.35 39.02 2.12
CA ARG A 1193 -28.37 40.01 1.81
C ARG A 1193 -28.93 39.81 0.41
N ALA A 1194 -30.25 39.81 0.27
CA ALA A 1194 -30.89 39.85 -1.06
C ALA A 1194 -30.64 41.20 -1.74
N LEU A 1195 -30.34 41.18 -3.04
CA LEU A 1195 -30.06 42.38 -3.84
C LEU A 1195 -31.22 42.71 -4.78
N SER A 1196 -31.45 44.01 -4.98
CA SER A 1196 -32.33 44.50 -6.03
C SER A 1196 -31.68 44.31 -7.41
N TYR A 1197 -32.44 43.81 -8.37
CA TYR A 1197 -31.98 43.61 -9.74
C TYR A 1197 -33.07 43.91 -10.77
N SER A 1198 -32.66 44.13 -12.01
CA SER A 1198 -33.54 44.20 -13.18
C SER A 1198 -32.98 43.29 -14.29
N HIS A 1199 -33.87 42.66 -15.05
CA HIS A 1199 -33.51 41.80 -16.18
C HIS A 1199 -34.27 42.27 -17.42
N ALA A 1200 -33.53 42.74 -18.43
CA ALA A 1200 -34.09 43.25 -19.68
C ALA A 1200 -33.10 42.99 -20.82
N ASP A 1201 -33.62 42.71 -22.02
CA ASP A 1201 -32.83 42.51 -23.24
C ASP A 1201 -31.67 41.49 -23.09
N GLY A 1202 -31.91 40.42 -22.33
CA GLY A 1202 -30.90 39.36 -22.07
C GLY A 1202 -29.74 39.80 -21.18
N LYS A 1203 -29.90 40.89 -20.41
CA LYS A 1203 -28.91 41.39 -19.45
C LYS A 1203 -29.51 41.49 -18.05
N LEU A 1204 -28.73 41.10 -17.06
CA LEU A 1204 -29.01 41.30 -15.65
C LEU A 1204 -28.24 42.52 -15.16
N THR A 1205 -28.93 43.47 -14.53
CA THR A 1205 -28.33 44.61 -13.82
C THR A 1205 -28.64 44.49 -12.33
N VAL A 1206 -27.60 44.46 -11.50
CA VAL A 1206 -27.69 44.32 -10.03
C VAL A 1206 -27.01 45.53 -9.38
N THR A 1207 -27.60 46.08 -8.32
CA THR A 1207 -27.01 47.19 -7.56
C THR A 1207 -26.73 46.77 -6.12
N LEU A 1208 -25.47 46.83 -5.73
CA LEU A 1208 -25.03 46.65 -4.34
C LEU A 1208 -25.13 47.99 -3.61
N PRO A 1209 -25.81 48.05 -2.45
CA PRO A 1209 -25.90 49.29 -1.67
C PRO A 1209 -24.53 49.85 -1.27
N GLN A 1210 -23.61 48.96 -0.88
CA GLN A 1210 -22.25 49.32 -0.47
C GLN A 1210 -21.31 48.13 -0.69
N LEU A 1211 -20.13 48.39 -1.24
CA LEU A 1211 -18.98 47.49 -1.30
C LEU A 1211 -17.86 48.08 -0.43
N THR A 1212 -17.54 47.43 0.69
CA THR A 1212 -16.49 47.88 1.62
C THR A 1212 -15.12 47.36 1.18
N ALA A 1213 -14.87 46.05 1.32
CA ALA A 1213 -13.66 45.40 0.83
C ALA A 1213 -13.97 44.37 -0.25
N TYR A 1214 -14.90 43.46 0.03
CA TYR A 1214 -15.14 42.30 -0.82
C TYR A 1214 -16.61 41.87 -0.76
N SER A 1215 -17.21 41.61 -1.91
CA SER A 1215 -18.55 41.00 -1.99
C SER A 1215 -18.59 39.95 -3.11
N VAL A 1216 -19.38 38.90 -2.91
CA VAL A 1216 -19.75 37.93 -3.93
C VAL A 1216 -21.22 38.12 -4.26
N VAL A 1217 -21.53 38.49 -5.50
CA VAL A 1217 -22.90 38.47 -6.02
C VAL A 1217 -23.20 37.08 -6.53
N ILE A 1218 -24.14 36.42 -5.87
CA ILE A 1218 -24.59 35.06 -6.17
C ILE A 1218 -25.88 35.17 -6.96
N VAL A 1219 -25.86 34.69 -8.20
CA VAL A 1219 -27.01 34.68 -9.11
C VAL A 1219 -27.45 33.22 -9.33
N ASP A 1220 -28.60 32.87 -8.78
CA ASP A 1220 -29.24 31.56 -8.99
C ASP A 1220 -30.12 31.64 -10.24
N TYR A 1221 -29.87 30.85 -11.31
CA TYR A 1221 -30.60 30.95 -12.59
C TYR A 1221 -31.03 29.59 -13.17
#